data_AF-A0A0B7ACT9-F1
#
_entry.id   AF-A0A0B7ACT9-F1
#
_cell.length_a   1.000
_cell.length_b   1.000
_cell.length_c   1.000
_cell.angle_alpha   90.00
_cell.angle_beta   90.00
_cell.angle_gamma   90.00
#
_symmetry.space_group_name_H-M   'P 1'
#
loop_
_entity.id
_entity.type
_entity.pdbx_description
1 polymer ?
#
loop_
_entity_poly.entity_id
_entity_poly.type
_entity_poly.pdbx_seq_one_letter_code
_entity_poly.pdbx_strand_id
1 'polypeptide(L)'
;MQKRSLVTLRQLYALQYANSSGLIDNDLRERGRKFIKHGVARLLMYMLDNNSFGVTPESEPATWLTAFALKTLCQASLLTSVDHENLTDKGFDWLFGQLNTNKTLNERDWRLAKDSFEYRIMLSAEVLIALLECKKTDKDDHLTLQGALSTFLQENVKSIKEPMVLAKVTYALMLDDDKSDEYKDALKKLQSIKRKNKQGHLYWSNMVETDETPQTPFWYHKGAQASAIEATAYALIIYLNHEDPNADPNADDIADWLVGQRNDNGAFIGAMDSTVAIQALSAYSFKKHGVEVDLHCNVSSDRLKEFLHSFKFTEENATHPKSLNNVPVGQVLDVLTTGQGLGQMQVNVEYNIPIEKNKHCPFHIIPKTTNTKVPVPGNPDRSKFCSSSCEIGCQNDRITKQVIVSIRTIKIMQECKKRGPPFSESTMCKRVKSKQRSTVRKNKPTDVVLKRKHRNVHDNQAISKKSICINICLQKKKAGESGPTEVQIEMLTGYQPVAEDIVKINGMLDVKQAVYDNFTEVLRVQFTSISCKKKTCLTFRALTSESVSRLMPAIIQVKKIGTAASQCVVDYYPPVKEVSLQMFCSNFNNSNKGQCKCLSGLCSKCKPVTESDATLSTVKDLVCKSKIAYKLQFNNVTNVENWSEIDATVIALNRTGK
;
A
#
# COMPACT_ATOMS: atom_id res chain seq x y z
N MET A 1 -1.84 -14.00 -5.79
CA MET A 1 -3.02 -13.86 -4.91
C MET A 1 -3.29 -12.39 -4.55
N GLN A 2 -4.47 -11.84 -4.89
CA GLN A 2 -4.91 -10.52 -4.36
C GLN A 2 -5.30 -10.60 -2.87
N LYS A 3 -5.27 -9.48 -2.14
CA LYS A 3 -5.83 -9.37 -0.76
C LYS A 3 -7.25 -9.96 -0.65
N ARG A 4 -8.08 -9.80 -1.69
CA ARG A 4 -9.45 -10.31 -1.80
C ARG A 4 -9.59 -11.85 -1.81
N SER A 5 -8.51 -12.61 -1.97
CA SER A 5 -8.55 -14.08 -1.86
C SER A 5 -8.21 -14.56 -0.44
N LEU A 6 -7.39 -13.82 0.31
CA LEU A 6 -7.03 -14.14 1.70
C LEU A 6 -8.24 -14.02 2.66
N VAL A 7 -9.19 -13.14 2.33
CA VAL A 7 -10.42 -12.90 3.13
C VAL A 7 -11.32 -14.15 3.23
N THR A 8 -11.18 -15.12 2.34
CA THR A 8 -12.01 -16.35 2.32
C THR A 8 -11.88 -17.13 3.64
N LEU A 9 -10.68 -17.27 4.19
CA LEU A 9 -10.45 -18.05 5.42
C LEU A 9 -11.10 -17.41 6.65
N ARG A 10 -11.09 -16.08 6.73
CA ARG A 10 -11.85 -15.32 7.74
C ARG A 10 -13.36 -15.55 7.66
N GLN A 11 -13.90 -15.74 6.44
CA GLN A 11 -15.32 -16.06 6.24
C GLN A 11 -15.64 -17.51 6.60
N LEU A 12 -14.70 -18.44 6.39
CA LEU A 12 -14.84 -19.84 6.82
C LEU A 12 -14.99 -19.94 8.34
N TYR A 13 -14.07 -19.39 9.13
CA TYR A 13 -14.14 -19.45 10.60
C TYR A 13 -15.43 -18.80 11.15
N ALA A 14 -15.87 -17.67 10.58
CA ALA A 14 -17.13 -17.03 10.97
C ALA A 14 -18.38 -17.90 10.68
N LEU A 15 -18.40 -18.64 9.57
CA LEU A 15 -19.50 -19.55 9.22
C LEU A 15 -19.42 -20.89 9.97
N GLN A 16 -18.23 -21.38 10.27
CA GLN A 16 -18.02 -22.52 11.18
C GLN A 16 -18.58 -22.20 12.57
N TYR A 17 -18.27 -21.02 13.13
CA TYR A 17 -18.82 -20.55 14.41
C TYR A 17 -20.35 -20.44 14.40
N ALA A 18 -20.94 -19.83 13.36
CA ALA A 18 -22.38 -19.73 13.24
C ALA A 18 -23.05 -21.11 13.16
N ASN A 19 -22.39 -22.08 12.52
CA ASN A 19 -22.90 -23.46 12.40
C ASN A 19 -22.69 -24.31 13.65
N SER A 20 -21.61 -24.12 14.42
CA SER A 20 -21.41 -24.82 15.70
C SER A 20 -22.29 -24.28 16.82
N SER A 21 -22.57 -22.96 16.82
CA SER A 21 -23.34 -22.28 17.86
C SER A 21 -24.85 -22.24 17.59
N GLY A 22 -25.35 -22.98 16.60
CA GLY A 22 -26.77 -23.01 16.21
C GLY A 22 -27.33 -21.73 15.54
N LEU A 23 -26.57 -20.63 15.51
CA LEU A 23 -26.97 -19.30 15.02
C LEU A 23 -27.15 -19.18 13.50
N ILE A 24 -27.21 -20.28 12.75
CA ILE A 24 -27.16 -20.29 11.28
C ILE A 24 -28.54 -20.57 10.64
N ASP A 25 -29.14 -19.53 10.10
CA ASP A 25 -30.29 -19.67 9.20
C ASP A 25 -29.91 -20.28 7.83
N ASN A 26 -30.89 -20.87 7.14
CA ASN A 26 -30.74 -21.48 5.83
C ASN A 26 -30.35 -20.50 4.71
N ASP A 27 -30.88 -19.27 4.69
CA ASP A 27 -30.45 -18.25 3.72
C ASP A 27 -29.02 -17.77 4.04
N LEU A 28 -28.68 -17.58 5.32
CA LEU A 28 -27.30 -17.28 5.73
C LEU A 28 -26.34 -18.41 5.30
N ARG A 29 -26.75 -19.68 5.44
CA ARG A 29 -25.98 -20.86 5.03
C ARG A 29 -25.71 -20.88 3.52
N GLU A 30 -26.74 -20.71 2.68
CA GLU A 30 -26.54 -20.71 1.23
C GLU A 30 -25.84 -19.44 0.71
N ARG A 31 -26.10 -18.26 1.28
CA ARG A 31 -25.31 -17.04 0.97
C ARG A 31 -23.84 -17.23 1.34
N GLY A 32 -23.56 -17.76 2.54
CA GLY A 32 -22.22 -18.09 3.00
C GLY A 32 -21.51 -19.08 2.09
N ARG A 33 -22.16 -20.21 1.77
CA ARG A 33 -21.64 -21.23 0.85
C ARG A 33 -21.38 -20.68 -0.55
N LYS A 34 -22.24 -19.78 -1.05
CA LYS A 34 -22.01 -19.07 -2.33
C LYS A 34 -20.76 -18.20 -2.27
N PHE A 35 -20.55 -17.41 -1.21
CA PHE A 35 -19.34 -16.60 -1.05
C PHE A 35 -18.07 -17.47 -0.96
N ILE A 36 -18.10 -18.56 -0.20
CA ILE A 36 -16.98 -19.52 -0.08
C ILE A 36 -16.62 -20.09 -1.46
N LYS A 37 -17.59 -20.56 -2.24
CA LYS A 37 -17.35 -21.10 -3.59
C LYS A 37 -16.68 -20.08 -4.53
N HIS A 38 -17.06 -18.80 -4.46
CA HIS A 38 -16.41 -17.75 -5.23
C HIS A 38 -15.00 -17.41 -4.69
N GLY A 39 -14.77 -17.53 -3.38
CA GLY A 39 -13.46 -17.38 -2.76
C GLY A 39 -12.48 -18.49 -3.14
N VAL A 40 -12.93 -19.75 -3.08
CA VAL A 40 -12.17 -20.94 -3.51
C VAL A 40 -11.87 -20.89 -5.01
N ALA A 41 -12.83 -20.57 -5.87
CA ALA A 41 -12.57 -20.39 -7.30
C ALA A 41 -11.50 -19.30 -7.56
N ARG A 42 -11.55 -18.16 -6.85
CA ARG A 42 -10.53 -17.10 -6.94
C ARG A 42 -9.19 -17.46 -6.29
N LEU A 43 -9.15 -18.46 -5.40
CA LEU A 43 -7.90 -19.01 -4.87
C LEU A 43 -7.22 -19.89 -5.93
N LEU A 44 -7.99 -20.80 -6.56
CA LEU A 44 -7.51 -21.70 -7.61
C LEU A 44 -7.01 -20.97 -8.86
N MET A 45 -7.48 -19.75 -9.14
CA MET A 45 -6.90 -18.86 -10.17
C MET A 45 -5.43 -18.45 -9.92
N TYR A 46 -4.84 -18.79 -8.77
CA TYR A 46 -3.42 -18.59 -8.45
C TYR A 46 -2.66 -19.92 -8.24
N MET A 47 -3.29 -21.05 -8.53
CA MET A 47 -2.63 -22.35 -8.56
C MET A 47 -1.78 -22.47 -9.83
N LEU A 48 -0.67 -23.19 -9.72
CA LEU A 48 0.27 -23.48 -10.81
C LEU A 48 0.17 -24.96 -11.22
N ASP A 49 0.70 -25.31 -12.39
CA ASP A 49 0.60 -26.66 -12.99
C ASP A 49 1.19 -27.79 -12.12
N ASN A 50 1.97 -27.45 -11.10
CA ASN A 50 2.60 -28.34 -10.13
C ASN A 50 1.89 -28.37 -8.75
N ASN A 51 0.59 -28.03 -8.71
CA ASN A 51 -0.26 -27.99 -7.51
C ASN A 51 0.14 -26.98 -6.40
N SER A 52 1.15 -26.14 -6.63
CA SER A 52 1.53 -25.05 -5.71
C SER A 52 0.85 -23.72 -6.07
N PHE A 53 1.05 -22.67 -5.25
CA PHE A 53 0.38 -21.37 -5.43
C PHE A 53 1.37 -20.20 -5.60
N GLY A 54 1.05 -19.29 -6.51
CA GLY A 54 1.87 -18.11 -6.85
C GLY A 54 1.27 -16.76 -6.44
N VAL A 55 2.12 -15.75 -6.22
CA VAL A 55 1.64 -14.35 -6.05
C VAL A 55 1.02 -13.82 -7.35
N THR A 56 1.39 -14.40 -8.50
CA THR A 56 0.76 -14.24 -9.83
C THR A 56 0.71 -15.62 -10.53
N PRO A 57 -0.20 -15.86 -11.49
CA PRO A 57 -0.23 -17.13 -12.23
C PRO A 57 1.05 -17.40 -13.05
N GLU A 58 1.77 -16.33 -13.40
CA GLU A 58 2.98 -16.36 -14.24
C GLU A 58 4.29 -16.39 -13.43
N SER A 59 4.24 -16.65 -12.12
CA SER A 59 5.43 -16.57 -11.27
C SER A 59 5.81 -17.86 -10.57
N GLU A 60 7.09 -17.93 -10.20
CA GLU A 60 7.63 -18.88 -9.23
C GLU A 60 6.68 -19.20 -8.07
N PRO A 61 6.65 -20.47 -7.63
CA PRO A 61 5.78 -20.94 -6.57
C PRO A 61 6.18 -20.32 -5.24
N ALA A 62 5.22 -20.09 -4.36
CA ALA A 62 5.44 -19.54 -3.03
C ALA A 62 5.15 -20.59 -1.95
N THR A 63 6.17 -20.92 -1.14
CA THR A 63 6.09 -21.96 -0.10
C THR A 63 5.08 -21.58 0.97
N TRP A 64 5.17 -20.34 1.50
CA TRP A 64 4.22 -19.81 2.48
C TRP A 64 2.79 -19.75 1.95
N LEU A 65 2.65 -19.29 0.69
CA LEU A 65 1.34 -19.09 0.06
C LEU A 65 0.65 -20.44 -0.22
N THR A 66 1.42 -21.47 -0.58
CA THR A 66 0.93 -22.82 -0.81
C THR A 66 0.39 -23.43 0.48
N ALA A 67 1.13 -23.33 1.60
CA ALA A 67 0.63 -23.77 2.90
C ALA A 67 -0.66 -23.04 3.33
N PHE A 68 -0.71 -21.71 3.19
CA PHE A 68 -1.91 -20.93 3.49
C PHE A 68 -3.11 -21.31 2.59
N ALA A 69 -2.86 -21.53 1.30
CA ALA A 69 -3.88 -21.95 0.33
C ALA A 69 -4.43 -23.33 0.66
N LEU A 70 -3.57 -24.30 0.98
CA LEU A 70 -3.96 -25.66 1.37
C LEU A 70 -4.78 -25.65 2.67
N LYS A 71 -4.32 -24.97 3.72
CA LYS A 71 -5.13 -24.74 4.94
C LYS A 71 -6.50 -24.14 4.62
N THR A 72 -6.56 -23.16 3.72
CA THR A 72 -7.83 -22.55 3.29
C THR A 72 -8.74 -23.53 2.55
N LEU A 73 -8.18 -24.42 1.71
CA LEU A 73 -8.93 -25.45 0.98
C LEU A 73 -9.46 -26.54 1.92
N CYS A 74 -8.66 -26.99 2.90
CA CYS A 74 -9.10 -27.94 3.91
C CYS A 74 -10.24 -27.37 4.77
N GLN A 75 -10.09 -26.14 5.28
CA GLN A 75 -11.16 -25.49 6.06
C GLN A 75 -12.43 -25.21 5.21
N ALA A 76 -12.31 -25.16 3.88
CA ALA A 76 -13.43 -25.03 2.96
C ALA A 76 -14.17 -26.35 2.68
N SER A 77 -13.53 -27.52 2.83
CA SER A 77 -14.16 -28.82 2.50
C SER A 77 -15.41 -29.11 3.37
N LEU A 78 -15.42 -28.57 4.60
CA LEU A 78 -16.55 -28.61 5.53
C LEU A 78 -17.82 -27.89 5.03
N LEU A 79 -17.70 -27.01 4.01
CA LEU A 79 -18.81 -26.18 3.51
C LEU A 79 -19.00 -26.24 1.98
N THR A 80 -18.02 -26.75 1.23
CA THR A 80 -18.13 -27.04 -0.21
C THR A 80 -17.25 -28.23 -0.58
N SER A 81 -17.66 -29.03 -1.57
CA SER A 81 -16.78 -30.07 -2.11
C SER A 81 -15.49 -29.43 -2.65
N VAL A 82 -14.36 -30.06 -2.32
CA VAL A 82 -12.99 -29.77 -2.75
C VAL A 82 -12.33 -31.11 -3.06
N ASP A 83 -11.63 -31.23 -4.17
CA ASP A 83 -10.90 -32.46 -4.50
C ASP A 83 -9.67 -32.61 -3.59
N HIS A 84 -9.73 -33.59 -2.68
CA HIS A 84 -8.66 -33.82 -1.73
C HIS A 84 -7.43 -34.49 -2.37
N GLU A 85 -7.62 -35.40 -3.31
CA GLU A 85 -6.55 -36.21 -3.92
C GLU A 85 -5.77 -35.40 -4.96
N ASN A 86 -6.46 -34.66 -5.82
CA ASN A 86 -5.82 -33.91 -6.91
C ASN A 86 -5.44 -32.47 -6.55
N LEU A 87 -5.92 -31.92 -5.43
CA LEU A 87 -5.54 -30.58 -4.98
C LEU A 87 -4.82 -30.58 -3.64
N THR A 88 -5.44 -31.06 -2.55
CA THR A 88 -4.82 -30.90 -1.22
C THR A 88 -3.60 -31.79 -1.04
N ASP A 89 -3.70 -33.06 -1.43
CA ASP A 89 -2.61 -34.02 -1.27
C ASP A 89 -1.41 -33.66 -2.12
N LYS A 90 -1.59 -33.47 -3.44
CA LYS A 90 -0.52 -33.07 -4.36
C LYS A 90 0.16 -31.74 -3.98
N GLY A 91 -0.55 -30.83 -3.33
CA GLY A 91 0.04 -29.62 -2.77
C GLY A 91 0.93 -29.88 -1.54
N PHE A 92 0.57 -30.84 -0.68
CA PHE A 92 1.43 -31.29 0.42
C PHE A 92 2.60 -32.16 -0.06
N ASP A 93 2.39 -33.01 -1.08
CA ASP A 93 3.44 -33.77 -1.77
C ASP A 93 4.48 -32.78 -2.37
N TRP A 94 4.02 -31.67 -2.98
CA TRP A 94 4.90 -30.60 -3.46
C TRP A 94 5.66 -29.90 -2.34
N LEU A 95 5.02 -29.64 -1.18
CA LEU A 95 5.67 -29.03 -0.01
C LEU A 95 6.74 -29.95 0.60
N PHE A 96 6.48 -31.26 0.67
CA PHE A 96 7.49 -32.26 1.04
C PHE A 96 8.68 -32.23 0.07
N GLY A 97 8.42 -32.12 -1.23
CA GLY A 97 9.45 -31.90 -2.26
C GLY A 97 10.24 -30.58 -2.15
N GLN A 98 9.91 -29.68 -1.21
CA GLN A 98 10.71 -28.47 -0.92
C GLN A 98 11.57 -28.61 0.36
N LEU A 99 11.52 -29.75 1.05
CA LEU A 99 12.26 -30.00 2.29
C LEU A 99 13.76 -30.19 2.00
N ASN A 100 14.61 -29.34 2.58
CA ASN A 100 16.06 -29.47 2.47
C ASN A 100 16.57 -30.69 3.26
N THR A 101 17.77 -31.17 2.91
CA THR A 101 18.55 -32.18 3.69
C THR A 101 18.62 -31.88 5.19
N ASN A 102 18.59 -30.60 5.56
CA ASN A 102 18.71 -30.13 6.94
C ASN A 102 17.32 -29.98 7.63
N LYS A 103 16.28 -30.69 7.17
CA LYS A 103 14.89 -30.63 7.67
C LYS A 103 14.24 -29.22 7.64
N THR A 104 14.78 -28.30 6.85
CA THR A 104 14.30 -26.91 6.76
C THR A 104 13.54 -26.66 5.47
N LEU A 105 12.59 -25.71 5.50
CA LEU A 105 11.96 -25.14 4.31
C LEU A 105 12.54 -23.77 4.00
N ASN A 106 12.67 -23.47 2.70
CA ASN A 106 12.97 -22.14 2.19
C ASN A 106 11.74 -21.56 1.45
N GLU A 107 11.62 -20.24 1.45
CA GLU A 107 10.67 -19.56 0.57
C GLU A 107 11.25 -19.53 -0.85
N ARG A 108 10.47 -20.05 -1.81
CA ARG A 108 10.82 -20.16 -3.23
C ARG A 108 10.61 -18.85 -3.98
N ASP A 109 9.58 -18.08 -3.62
CA ASP A 109 9.32 -16.77 -4.22
C ASP A 109 10.21 -15.70 -3.57
N TRP A 110 11.22 -15.21 -4.30
CA TRP A 110 12.13 -14.15 -3.85
C TRP A 110 11.41 -12.87 -3.38
N ARG A 111 10.20 -12.61 -3.88
CA ARG A 111 9.36 -11.46 -3.49
C ARG A 111 8.74 -11.67 -2.11
N LEU A 112 8.49 -12.91 -1.69
CA LEU A 112 8.05 -13.21 -0.32
C LEU A 112 9.22 -13.43 0.64
N ALA A 113 10.31 -14.02 0.13
CA ALA A 113 11.51 -14.34 0.90
C ALA A 113 12.03 -13.15 1.74
N LYS A 114 12.49 -13.47 2.94
CA LYS A 114 13.18 -12.57 3.86
C LYS A 114 14.45 -13.28 4.32
N ASP A 115 15.60 -12.62 4.27
CA ASP A 115 16.81 -13.20 4.86
C ASP A 115 16.80 -13.00 6.38
N SER A 116 16.14 -13.92 7.07
CA SER A 116 16.08 -14.01 8.53
C SER A 116 15.92 -15.47 8.93
N PHE A 117 16.67 -15.88 9.95
CA PHE A 117 16.52 -17.22 10.53
C PHE A 117 15.14 -17.41 11.18
N GLU A 118 14.63 -16.39 11.88
CA GLU A 118 13.28 -16.41 12.47
C GLU A 118 12.18 -16.51 11.39
N TYR A 119 12.42 -16.03 10.16
CA TYR A 119 11.47 -16.22 9.06
C TYR A 119 11.44 -17.67 8.54
N ARG A 120 12.57 -18.39 8.54
CA ARG A 120 12.60 -19.84 8.22
C ARG A 120 11.88 -20.68 9.28
N ILE A 121 12.03 -20.32 10.56
CA ILE A 121 11.25 -20.89 11.67
C ILE A 121 9.75 -20.61 11.48
N MET A 122 9.37 -19.35 11.24
CA MET A 122 7.98 -18.94 11.00
C MET A 122 7.33 -19.65 9.79
N LEU A 123 8.10 -19.86 8.71
CA LEU A 123 7.66 -20.60 7.52
C LEU A 123 7.40 -22.08 7.85
N SER A 124 8.31 -22.72 8.57
CA SER A 124 8.17 -24.12 9.00
C SER A 124 6.95 -24.29 9.91
N ALA A 125 6.69 -23.33 10.81
CA ALA A 125 5.50 -23.31 11.65
C ALA A 125 4.19 -23.14 10.85
N GLU A 126 4.14 -22.25 9.85
CA GLU A 126 2.95 -22.10 8.99
C GLU A 126 2.63 -23.39 8.22
N VAL A 127 3.66 -24.09 7.73
CA VAL A 127 3.50 -25.35 6.98
C VAL A 127 3.04 -26.48 7.91
N LEU A 128 3.60 -26.59 9.12
CA LEU A 128 3.17 -27.57 10.11
C LEU A 128 1.73 -27.31 10.59
N ILE A 129 1.36 -26.05 10.88
CA ILE A 129 -0.02 -25.66 11.20
C ILE A 129 -0.98 -26.03 10.06
N ALA A 130 -0.59 -25.80 8.81
CA ALA A 130 -1.42 -26.14 7.66
C ALA A 130 -1.65 -27.65 7.54
N LEU A 131 -0.60 -28.45 7.72
CA LEU A 131 -0.68 -29.92 7.66
C LEU A 131 -1.58 -30.49 8.76
N LEU A 132 -1.40 -30.02 10.01
CA LEU A 132 -2.13 -30.48 11.19
C LEU A 132 -3.60 -30.01 11.19
N GLU A 133 -3.89 -28.75 10.86
CA GLU A 133 -5.29 -28.29 10.69
C GLU A 133 -6.01 -28.99 9.52
N CYS A 134 -5.27 -29.42 8.48
CA CYS A 134 -5.80 -30.25 7.40
C CYS A 134 -5.99 -31.73 7.80
N LYS A 135 -5.47 -32.17 8.96
CA LYS A 135 -5.38 -33.58 9.39
C LYS A 135 -4.74 -34.49 8.33
N LYS A 136 -3.67 -34.01 7.68
CA LYS A 136 -2.98 -34.75 6.62
C LYS A 136 -1.83 -35.58 7.20
N THR A 137 -2.20 -36.70 7.82
CA THR A 137 -1.31 -37.63 8.55
C THR A 137 -1.34 -39.06 7.99
N ASP A 138 -2.08 -39.30 6.91
CA ASP A 138 -2.38 -40.66 6.42
C ASP A 138 -1.35 -41.19 5.39
N LYS A 139 -0.30 -40.40 5.09
CA LYS A 139 0.74 -40.71 4.10
C LYS A 139 2.13 -40.59 4.70
N ASP A 140 3.01 -41.54 4.39
CA ASP A 140 4.38 -41.60 4.92
C ASP A 140 5.20 -40.33 4.63
N ASP A 141 5.06 -39.75 3.43
CA ASP A 141 5.69 -38.48 3.05
C ASP A 141 5.18 -37.30 3.90
N HIS A 142 3.90 -37.30 4.27
CA HIS A 142 3.29 -36.25 5.08
C HIS A 142 3.70 -36.37 6.55
N LEU A 143 3.74 -37.60 7.08
CA LEU A 143 4.30 -37.90 8.40
C LEU A 143 5.79 -37.56 8.49
N THR A 144 6.54 -37.81 7.42
CA THR A 144 7.96 -37.45 7.32
C THR A 144 8.15 -35.93 7.31
N LEU A 145 7.29 -35.18 6.59
CA LEU A 145 7.26 -33.72 6.63
C LEU A 145 6.90 -33.20 8.03
N GLN A 146 5.88 -33.76 8.68
CA GLN A 146 5.45 -33.40 10.03
C GLN A 146 6.61 -33.55 11.03
N GLY A 147 7.18 -34.75 11.15
CA GLY A 147 8.26 -35.04 12.09
C GLY A 147 9.54 -34.23 11.81
N ALA A 148 9.86 -34.00 10.54
CA ALA A 148 11.00 -33.16 10.16
C ALA A 148 10.82 -31.69 10.61
N LEU A 149 9.65 -31.10 10.35
CA LEU A 149 9.33 -29.73 10.75
C LEU A 149 9.22 -29.59 12.27
N SER A 150 8.55 -30.53 12.95
CA SER A 150 8.42 -30.53 14.41
C SER A 150 9.80 -30.57 15.08
N THR A 151 10.69 -31.50 14.69
CA THR A 151 12.07 -31.56 15.19
C THR A 151 12.77 -30.19 15.05
N PHE A 152 12.70 -29.59 13.85
CA PHE A 152 13.36 -28.32 13.56
C PHE A 152 12.79 -27.16 14.39
N LEU A 153 11.49 -27.12 14.64
CA LEU A 153 10.87 -26.11 15.50
C LEU A 153 11.27 -26.28 16.97
N GLN A 154 11.20 -27.50 17.50
CA GLN A 154 11.58 -27.86 18.87
C GLN A 154 13.02 -27.43 19.20
N GLU A 155 13.99 -27.81 18.35
CA GLU A 155 15.40 -27.41 18.49
C GLU A 155 15.57 -25.88 18.57
N ASN A 156 14.75 -25.13 17.84
CA ASN A 156 14.95 -23.70 17.61
C ASN A 156 14.08 -22.77 18.46
N VAL A 157 13.11 -23.27 19.25
CA VAL A 157 12.26 -22.47 20.17
C VAL A 157 13.07 -21.46 20.98
N LYS A 158 14.22 -21.91 21.51
CA LYS A 158 15.10 -21.12 22.38
C LYS A 158 15.70 -19.90 21.66
N SER A 159 15.93 -19.97 20.34
CA SER A 159 16.52 -18.88 19.53
C SER A 159 15.58 -17.69 19.25
N ILE A 160 14.27 -17.92 19.21
CA ILE A 160 13.25 -16.96 18.71
C ILE A 160 13.16 -15.71 19.61
N LYS A 161 13.12 -14.52 19.00
CA LYS A 161 12.93 -13.24 19.70
C LYS A 161 11.60 -12.54 19.37
N GLU A 162 11.10 -12.62 18.14
CA GLU A 162 9.82 -12.01 17.78
C GLU A 162 8.62 -12.76 18.44
N PRO A 163 7.79 -12.09 19.27
CA PRO A 163 6.66 -12.73 19.96
C PRO A 163 5.65 -13.40 19.04
N MET A 164 5.44 -12.85 17.83
CA MET A 164 4.57 -13.42 16.80
C MET A 164 5.10 -14.77 16.29
N VAL A 165 6.41 -14.88 16.08
CA VAL A 165 7.04 -16.15 15.68
C VAL A 165 6.96 -17.15 16.83
N LEU A 166 7.21 -16.72 18.07
CA LEU A 166 7.12 -17.62 19.23
C LEU A 166 5.70 -18.15 19.46
N ALA A 167 4.68 -17.29 19.45
CA ALA A 167 3.28 -17.70 19.60
C ALA A 167 2.86 -18.68 18.49
N LYS A 168 3.27 -18.41 17.24
CA LYS A 168 2.96 -19.27 16.09
C LYS A 168 3.67 -20.63 16.17
N VAL A 169 4.91 -20.69 16.66
CA VAL A 169 5.62 -21.94 16.93
C VAL A 169 4.99 -22.71 18.10
N THR A 170 4.63 -22.02 19.19
CA THR A 170 3.97 -22.65 20.34
C THR A 170 2.62 -23.26 19.94
N TYR A 171 1.86 -22.58 19.08
CA TYR A 171 0.62 -23.12 18.50
C TYR A 171 0.87 -24.32 17.58
N ALA A 172 1.91 -24.28 16.74
CA ALA A 172 2.28 -25.40 15.88
C ALA A 172 2.66 -26.66 16.69
N LEU A 173 3.43 -26.51 17.77
CA LEU A 173 3.80 -27.61 18.66
C LEU A 173 2.60 -28.15 19.45
N MET A 174 1.68 -27.28 19.89
CA MET A 174 0.44 -27.67 20.59
C MET A 174 -0.50 -28.52 19.70
N LEU A 175 -0.49 -28.30 18.38
CA LEU A 175 -1.25 -29.11 17.42
C LEU A 175 -0.57 -30.47 17.12
N ASP A 176 0.71 -30.62 17.44
CA ASP A 176 1.55 -31.79 17.12
C ASP A 176 1.61 -32.77 18.31
N ASP A 177 1.97 -32.26 19.49
CA ASP A 177 1.87 -32.96 20.78
C ASP A 177 1.68 -31.94 21.93
N ASP A 178 0.45 -31.87 22.45
CA ASP A 178 0.03 -31.02 23.58
C ASP A 178 0.66 -31.42 24.93
N LYS A 179 1.29 -32.59 25.00
CA LYS A 179 1.93 -33.17 26.18
C LYS A 179 3.45 -33.21 26.08
N SER A 180 4.03 -32.80 24.96
CA SER A 180 5.49 -32.65 24.79
C SER A 180 6.09 -31.66 25.80
N ASP A 181 7.30 -31.93 26.30
CA ASP A 181 7.99 -31.00 27.19
C ASP A 181 8.51 -29.77 26.44
N GLU A 182 8.73 -29.91 25.13
CA GLU A 182 9.09 -28.86 24.19
C GLU A 182 7.94 -27.83 24.02
N TYR A 183 6.68 -28.29 23.91
CA TYR A 183 5.52 -27.40 23.95
C TYR A 183 5.45 -26.66 25.30
N LYS A 184 5.65 -27.37 26.43
CA LYS A 184 5.65 -26.75 27.77
C LYS A 184 6.77 -25.71 27.92
N ASP A 185 7.96 -25.95 27.39
CA ASP A 185 9.06 -24.98 27.38
C ASP A 185 8.78 -23.79 26.45
N ALA A 186 8.15 -24.01 25.29
CA ALA A 186 7.67 -22.94 24.42
C ALA A 186 6.60 -22.08 25.12
N LEU A 187 5.68 -22.71 25.84
CA LEU A 187 4.62 -22.06 26.62
C LEU A 187 5.18 -21.23 27.78
N LYS A 188 6.11 -21.78 28.58
CA LYS A 188 6.85 -21.03 29.62
C LYS A 188 7.56 -19.80 29.04
N LYS A 189 8.16 -19.95 27.85
CA LYS A 189 8.80 -18.83 27.13
C LYS A 189 7.78 -17.81 26.62
N LEU A 190 6.59 -18.23 26.20
CA LEU A 190 5.50 -17.35 25.78
C LEU A 190 4.91 -16.58 26.97
N GLN A 191 4.74 -17.24 28.12
CA GLN A 191 4.32 -16.62 29.38
C GLN A 191 5.32 -15.56 29.86
N SER A 192 6.64 -15.81 29.77
CA SER A 192 7.66 -14.87 30.26
C SER A 192 7.79 -13.57 29.46
N ILE A 193 7.24 -13.52 28.23
CA ILE A 193 7.23 -12.32 27.38
C ILE A 193 5.87 -11.61 27.30
N LYS A 194 4.88 -12.02 28.13
CA LYS A 194 3.55 -11.38 28.17
C LYS A 194 3.64 -9.93 28.65
N ARG A 195 2.79 -9.06 28.11
CA ARG A 195 2.66 -7.65 28.51
C ARG A 195 1.27 -7.42 29.10
N LYS A 196 1.15 -6.46 30.01
CA LYS A 196 -0.12 -6.00 30.62
C LYS A 196 -0.31 -4.52 30.29
N ASN A 197 -1.48 -4.12 29.80
CA ASN A 197 -1.77 -2.71 29.46
C ASN A 197 -2.22 -1.90 30.72
N LYS A 198 -2.50 -0.60 30.55
CA LYS A 198 -2.97 0.29 31.65
C LYS A 198 -4.31 -0.14 32.29
N GLN A 199 -5.12 -0.96 31.60
CA GLN A 199 -6.42 -1.47 32.09
C GLN A 199 -6.30 -2.84 32.76
N GLY A 200 -5.23 -3.59 32.49
CA GLY A 200 -4.99 -4.93 33.00
C GLY A 200 -5.02 -6.04 31.94
N HIS A 201 -5.45 -5.75 30.70
CA HIS A 201 -5.55 -6.74 29.62
C HIS A 201 -4.15 -7.18 29.14
N LEU A 202 -4.06 -8.41 28.62
CA LEU A 202 -2.80 -9.11 28.35
C LEU A 202 -2.52 -9.29 26.85
N TYR A 203 -1.27 -9.02 26.44
CA TYR A 203 -0.90 -9.00 25.01
C TYR A 203 0.58 -9.30 24.74
N TRP A 204 0.90 -9.60 23.48
CA TRP A 204 2.26 -9.93 23.01
C TRP A 204 2.71 -8.96 21.91
N SER A 205 3.81 -8.23 22.16
CA SER A 205 4.30 -7.21 21.22
C SER A 205 5.82 -7.00 21.28
N ASN A 206 6.43 -6.83 20.10
CA ASN A 206 7.83 -6.40 19.93
C ASN A 206 8.08 -4.98 20.45
N MET A 207 7.09 -4.09 20.38
CA MET A 207 7.20 -2.73 20.92
C MET A 207 6.43 -2.63 22.23
N VAL A 208 7.04 -1.98 23.21
CA VAL A 208 6.28 -1.32 24.28
C VAL A 208 5.35 -0.31 23.62
N GLU A 209 4.12 -0.20 24.11
CA GLU A 209 3.28 0.98 23.89
C GLU A 209 3.92 2.14 24.66
N THR A 210 4.99 2.70 24.08
CA THR A 210 5.74 3.84 24.66
C THR A 210 4.78 4.98 24.91
N ASP A 211 4.77 5.52 26.13
CA ASP A 211 3.79 6.51 26.57
C ASP A 211 3.58 7.66 25.57
N GLU A 212 2.33 8.11 25.55
CA GLU A 212 1.85 9.25 24.79
C GLU A 212 2.85 10.42 24.87
N THR A 213 3.27 10.96 23.72
CA THR A 213 4.12 12.16 23.74
C THR A 213 3.29 13.32 24.30
N PRO A 214 3.88 14.28 25.03
CA PRO A 214 3.13 15.36 25.68
C PRO A 214 2.51 16.39 24.71
N GLN A 215 2.35 16.05 23.43
CA GLN A 215 1.58 16.78 22.41
C GLN A 215 0.38 15.99 21.87
N THR A 216 0.20 14.72 22.24
CA THR A 216 -1.02 13.95 21.91
C THR A 216 -2.06 14.08 23.03
N PRO A 217 -3.36 14.22 22.71
CA PRO A 217 -4.43 14.21 23.73
C PRO A 217 -4.42 12.93 24.57
N PHE A 218 -4.90 12.98 25.81
CA PHE A 218 -4.94 11.81 26.70
C PHE A 218 -5.83 10.66 26.19
N TRP A 219 -6.73 10.94 25.24
CA TRP A 219 -7.56 9.96 24.54
C TRP A 219 -6.95 9.45 23.22
N TYR A 220 -5.73 9.87 22.86
CA TYR A 220 -5.04 9.40 21.65
C TYR A 220 -4.21 8.15 21.98
N HIS A 221 -4.80 6.98 21.72
CA HIS A 221 -4.06 5.72 21.78
C HIS A 221 -3.57 5.33 20.38
N LYS A 222 -2.27 5.05 20.29
CA LYS A 222 -1.63 4.56 19.07
C LYS A 222 -1.89 3.06 18.97
N GLY A 223 -2.88 2.67 18.17
CA GLY A 223 -3.29 1.28 17.98
C GLY A 223 -2.15 0.31 17.64
N ALA A 224 -2.34 -0.97 17.99
CA ALA A 224 -1.32 -2.00 17.93
C ALA A 224 -0.76 -2.26 16.52
N GLN A 225 0.28 -3.09 16.43
CA GLN A 225 0.78 -3.59 15.14
C GLN A 225 0.08 -4.90 14.77
N ALA A 226 -0.10 -5.15 13.45
CA ALA A 226 -0.71 -6.38 12.96
C ALA A 226 -0.03 -7.65 13.53
N SER A 227 1.30 -7.66 13.66
CA SER A 227 2.02 -8.79 14.28
C SER A 227 1.79 -8.95 15.78
N ALA A 228 1.41 -7.89 16.51
CA ALA A 228 0.99 -8.01 17.92
C ALA A 228 -0.43 -8.59 18.05
N ILE A 229 -1.31 -8.25 17.11
CA ILE A 229 -2.65 -8.83 16.99
C ILE A 229 -2.55 -10.32 16.61
N GLU A 230 -1.73 -10.69 15.61
CA GLU A 230 -1.48 -12.09 15.24
C GLU A 230 -0.83 -12.88 16.39
N ALA A 231 0.17 -12.32 17.09
CA ALA A 231 0.79 -12.95 18.26
C ALA A 231 -0.22 -13.23 19.39
N THR A 232 -1.03 -12.22 19.73
CA THR A 232 -1.99 -12.30 20.84
C THR A 232 -3.18 -13.21 20.49
N ALA A 233 -3.57 -13.28 19.20
CA ALA A 233 -4.57 -14.22 18.72
C ALA A 233 -4.11 -15.68 18.79
N TYR A 234 -2.87 -15.99 18.39
CA TYR A 234 -2.32 -17.33 18.61
C TYR A 234 -2.20 -17.67 20.10
N ALA A 235 -1.76 -16.72 20.93
CA ALA A 235 -1.74 -16.90 22.39
C ALA A 235 -3.13 -17.23 22.96
N LEU A 236 -4.19 -16.53 22.55
CA LEU A 236 -5.56 -16.84 22.98
C LEU A 236 -5.98 -18.27 22.61
N ILE A 237 -5.69 -18.74 21.39
CA ILE A 237 -6.01 -20.13 20.99
C ILE A 237 -5.24 -21.14 21.85
N ILE A 238 -3.98 -20.86 22.19
CA ILE A 238 -3.17 -21.73 23.06
C ILE A 238 -3.78 -21.83 24.46
N TYR A 239 -4.05 -20.70 25.13
CA TYR A 239 -4.62 -20.73 26.48
C TYR A 239 -6.10 -21.19 26.53
N LEU A 240 -6.83 -21.13 25.41
CA LEU A 240 -8.15 -21.76 25.28
C LEU A 240 -8.11 -23.29 25.27
N ASN A 241 -7.03 -23.88 24.74
CA ASN A 241 -6.85 -25.33 24.65
C ASN A 241 -6.02 -25.91 25.79
N HIS A 242 -5.33 -25.07 26.59
CA HIS A 242 -4.61 -25.51 27.78
C HIS A 242 -5.60 -25.91 28.90
N GLU A 243 -5.47 -27.12 29.44
CA GLU A 243 -6.46 -27.72 30.37
C GLU A 243 -6.31 -27.29 31.84
N ASP A 244 -5.74 -26.12 32.13
CA ASP A 244 -5.65 -25.57 33.50
C ASP A 244 -6.67 -24.43 33.73
N PRO A 245 -7.74 -24.64 34.53
CA PRO A 245 -8.70 -23.61 34.88
C PRO A 245 -8.13 -22.43 35.68
N ASN A 246 -6.94 -22.57 36.26
CA ASN A 246 -6.24 -21.54 37.03
C ASN A 246 -5.04 -20.94 36.27
N ALA A 247 -4.92 -21.20 34.96
CA ALA A 247 -3.80 -20.75 34.15
C ALA A 247 -3.60 -19.23 34.23
N ASP A 248 -2.41 -18.80 34.66
CA ASP A 248 -1.91 -17.45 34.39
C ASP A 248 -1.10 -17.48 33.07
N PRO A 249 -1.55 -16.82 31.98
CA PRO A 249 -2.61 -15.82 31.90
C PRO A 249 -4.04 -16.36 31.68
N ASN A 250 -5.02 -15.69 32.28
CA ASN A 250 -6.44 -15.89 31.98
C ASN A 250 -6.73 -15.57 30.50
N ALA A 251 -7.49 -16.43 29.83
CA ALA A 251 -7.92 -16.21 28.44
C ALA A 251 -8.79 -14.95 28.28
N ASP A 252 -9.53 -14.55 29.30
CA ASP A 252 -10.46 -13.40 29.25
C ASP A 252 -9.68 -12.08 29.13
N ASP A 253 -8.63 -11.90 29.94
CA ASP A 253 -7.68 -10.77 29.87
C ASP A 253 -7.07 -10.60 28.45
N ILE A 254 -6.96 -11.68 27.68
CA ILE A 254 -6.39 -11.71 26.33
C ILE A 254 -7.48 -11.41 25.29
N ALA A 255 -8.67 -11.98 25.46
CA ALA A 255 -9.82 -11.74 24.62
C ALA A 255 -10.22 -10.26 24.65
N ASP A 256 -10.25 -9.62 25.83
CA ASP A 256 -10.59 -8.20 25.98
C ASP A 256 -9.58 -7.27 25.31
N TRP A 257 -8.28 -7.61 25.31
CA TRP A 257 -7.29 -6.85 24.53
C TRP A 257 -7.56 -6.94 23.02
N LEU A 258 -7.84 -8.14 22.50
CA LEU A 258 -8.15 -8.37 21.08
C LEU A 258 -9.47 -7.69 20.67
N VAL A 259 -10.50 -7.78 21.52
CA VAL A 259 -11.77 -7.05 21.37
C VAL A 259 -11.53 -5.55 21.25
N GLY A 260 -10.60 -4.99 22.03
CA GLY A 260 -10.19 -3.58 21.98
C GLY A 260 -9.33 -3.17 20.76
N GLN A 261 -8.73 -4.12 20.01
CA GLN A 261 -8.02 -3.82 18.76
C GLN A 261 -8.89 -3.98 17.50
N ARG A 262 -10.17 -4.36 17.66
CA ARG A 262 -11.11 -4.61 16.56
C ARG A 262 -11.69 -3.29 16.04
N ASN A 263 -11.76 -3.12 14.72
CA ASN A 263 -12.40 -1.96 14.10
C ASN A 263 -13.93 -2.11 13.99
N ASP A 264 -14.58 -1.00 13.63
CA ASP A 264 -16.00 -0.82 13.34
C ASP A 264 -16.55 -1.83 12.30
N ASN A 265 -15.75 -2.16 11.29
CA ASN A 265 -16.04 -3.14 10.25
C ASN A 265 -15.81 -4.60 10.74
N GLY A 266 -15.63 -4.80 12.04
CA GLY A 266 -15.46 -6.10 12.70
C GLY A 266 -14.14 -6.81 12.38
N ALA A 267 -13.16 -6.09 11.83
CA ALA A 267 -11.87 -6.58 11.33
C ALA A 267 -10.67 -5.96 12.07
N PHE A 268 -9.46 -6.25 11.60
CA PHE A 268 -8.20 -5.75 12.16
C PHE A 268 -7.37 -5.05 11.06
N ILE A 269 -6.05 -4.94 11.22
CA ILE A 269 -5.18 -4.05 10.42
C ILE A 269 -4.81 -4.66 9.06
N GLY A 270 -4.59 -5.96 9.00
CA GLY A 270 -4.26 -6.72 7.81
C GLY A 270 -5.17 -7.94 7.62
N ALA A 271 -4.74 -8.87 6.75
CA ALA A 271 -5.52 -10.06 6.42
C ALA A 271 -5.20 -11.26 7.35
N MET A 272 -3.94 -11.43 7.76
CA MET A 272 -3.50 -12.56 8.59
C MET A 272 -3.96 -12.39 10.03
N ASP A 273 -3.63 -11.25 10.63
CA ASP A 273 -4.11 -10.81 11.93
C ASP A 273 -5.63 -10.81 12.00
N SER A 274 -6.35 -10.30 10.99
CA SER A 274 -7.82 -10.41 10.95
C SER A 274 -8.35 -11.85 10.91
N THR A 275 -7.59 -12.79 10.32
CA THR A 275 -8.04 -14.18 10.16
C THR A 275 -7.78 -14.97 11.44
N VAL A 276 -6.57 -14.88 12.00
CA VAL A 276 -6.22 -15.58 13.25
C VAL A 276 -6.97 -14.98 14.45
N ALA A 277 -7.15 -13.65 14.52
CA ALA A 277 -7.95 -13.04 15.59
C ALA A 277 -9.43 -13.44 15.54
N ILE A 278 -9.99 -13.66 14.35
CA ILE A 278 -11.36 -14.19 14.23
C ILE A 278 -11.43 -15.68 14.53
N GLN A 279 -10.44 -16.49 14.12
CA GLN A 279 -10.30 -17.91 14.55
C GLN A 279 -10.28 -18.01 16.09
N ALA A 280 -9.47 -17.16 16.74
CA ALA A 280 -9.33 -17.08 18.19
C ALA A 280 -10.60 -16.61 18.90
N LEU A 281 -11.19 -15.49 18.47
CA LEU A 281 -12.40 -14.95 19.09
C LEU A 281 -13.64 -15.83 18.84
N SER A 282 -13.69 -16.60 17.75
CA SER A 282 -14.73 -17.61 17.55
C SER A 282 -14.58 -18.80 18.50
N ALA A 283 -13.35 -19.27 18.74
CA ALA A 283 -13.08 -20.34 19.69
C ALA A 283 -13.38 -19.90 21.14
N TYR A 284 -13.00 -18.66 21.49
CA TYR A 284 -13.35 -18.03 22.76
C TYR A 284 -14.87 -17.96 22.97
N SER A 285 -15.58 -17.36 22.01
CA SER A 285 -17.04 -17.20 22.08
C SER A 285 -17.77 -18.55 22.15
N PHE A 286 -17.26 -19.58 21.46
CA PHE A 286 -17.82 -20.93 21.53
C PHE A 286 -17.56 -21.62 22.88
N LYS A 287 -16.35 -21.48 23.46
CA LYS A 287 -16.03 -22.02 24.81
C LYS A 287 -16.79 -21.29 25.93
N LYS A 288 -17.25 -20.06 25.68
CA LYS A 288 -18.10 -19.26 26.59
C LYS A 288 -19.60 -19.30 26.24
N HIS A 289 -20.02 -20.12 25.27
CA HIS A 289 -21.41 -20.23 24.81
C HIS A 289 -22.29 -20.97 25.84
N GLY A 290 -23.60 -20.68 25.85
CA GLY A 290 -24.56 -21.32 26.75
C GLY A 290 -25.05 -20.48 27.94
N VAL A 291 -24.81 -19.17 27.95
CA VAL A 291 -25.46 -18.23 28.88
C VAL A 291 -26.69 -17.61 28.20
N GLU A 292 -27.86 -17.72 28.83
CA GLU A 292 -29.11 -17.08 28.38
C GLU A 292 -28.91 -15.55 28.29
N VAL A 293 -29.31 -14.96 27.17
CA VAL A 293 -29.06 -13.53 26.90
C VAL A 293 -30.29 -12.70 27.27
N ASP A 294 -30.23 -12.05 28.43
CA ASP A 294 -31.03 -10.86 28.73
C ASP A 294 -30.12 -9.73 29.22
N LEU A 295 -29.62 -8.91 28.29
CA LEU A 295 -28.75 -7.77 28.58
C LEU A 295 -29.50 -6.46 28.42
N HIS A 296 -29.56 -5.67 29.50
CA HIS A 296 -29.97 -4.27 29.47
C HIS A 296 -28.74 -3.38 29.63
N CYS A 297 -28.60 -2.39 28.75
CA CYS A 297 -27.50 -1.44 28.73
C CYS A 297 -28.07 -0.03 28.62
N ASN A 298 -27.83 0.81 29.64
CA ASN A 298 -28.19 2.22 29.64
C ASN A 298 -26.93 3.06 29.42
N VAL A 299 -26.92 3.85 28.34
CA VAL A 299 -25.86 4.81 28.02
C VAL A 299 -26.36 6.22 28.31
N SER A 300 -25.62 6.97 29.11
CA SER A 300 -25.90 8.39 29.40
C SER A 300 -24.62 9.24 29.34
N SER A 301 -24.76 10.56 29.47
CA SER A 301 -23.60 11.46 29.60
C SER A 301 -23.80 12.53 30.68
N ASP A 302 -22.83 12.61 31.60
CA ASP A 302 -22.68 13.60 32.67
C ASP A 302 -23.18 15.02 32.31
N ARG A 303 -22.77 15.53 31.14
CA ARG A 303 -23.04 16.94 30.75
C ARG A 303 -24.32 17.13 29.94
N LEU A 304 -24.93 16.07 29.45
CA LEU A 304 -26.13 16.11 28.61
C LEU A 304 -27.21 15.21 29.22
N LYS A 305 -27.94 15.75 30.21
CA LYS A 305 -29.00 15.04 30.95
C LYS A 305 -30.15 14.52 30.08
N GLU A 306 -30.31 15.05 28.86
CA GLU A 306 -31.28 14.58 27.87
C GLU A 306 -30.74 13.41 27.01
N PHE A 307 -29.43 13.18 27.01
CA PHE A 307 -28.80 12.05 26.33
C PHE A 307 -28.85 10.81 27.23
N LEU A 308 -29.96 10.07 27.14
CA LEU A 308 -30.16 8.78 27.79
C LEU A 308 -30.71 7.79 26.76
N HIS A 309 -29.99 6.71 26.50
CA HIS A 309 -30.37 5.66 25.55
C HIS A 309 -30.27 4.27 26.17
N SER A 310 -31.38 3.53 26.12
CA SER A 310 -31.49 2.17 26.64
C SER A 310 -31.52 1.13 25.53
N PHE A 311 -30.67 0.12 25.63
CA PHE A 311 -30.62 -1.03 24.74
C PHE A 311 -30.96 -2.29 25.52
N LYS A 312 -32.02 -3.01 25.15
CA LYS A 312 -32.27 -4.40 25.59
C LYS A 312 -31.89 -5.37 24.48
N PHE A 313 -31.19 -6.44 24.82
CA PHE A 313 -30.89 -7.57 23.96
C PHE A 313 -31.43 -8.85 24.61
N THR A 314 -32.37 -9.50 23.93
CA THR A 314 -32.85 -10.87 24.22
C THR A 314 -32.21 -11.85 23.25
N GLU A 315 -32.31 -13.16 23.46
CA GLU A 315 -31.79 -14.18 22.52
C GLU A 315 -32.21 -13.93 21.06
N GLU A 316 -33.50 -13.63 20.81
CA GLU A 316 -34.05 -13.27 19.49
C GLU A 316 -33.31 -12.09 18.81
N ASN A 317 -32.79 -11.16 19.61
CA ASN A 317 -32.20 -9.90 19.18
C ASN A 317 -30.68 -9.84 19.40
N ALA A 318 -30.05 -10.86 19.99
CA ALA A 318 -28.63 -10.86 20.36
C ALA A 318 -27.70 -10.78 19.14
N THR A 319 -28.15 -11.28 17.99
CA THR A 319 -27.44 -11.22 16.70
C THR A 319 -27.64 -9.90 15.94
N HIS A 320 -28.55 -9.03 16.38
CA HIS A 320 -28.92 -7.79 15.71
C HIS A 320 -28.20 -6.58 16.35
N PRO A 321 -27.14 -6.02 15.73
CA PRO A 321 -26.40 -4.91 16.31
C PRO A 321 -27.26 -3.64 16.38
N LYS A 322 -27.30 -3.01 17.56
CA LYS A 322 -27.97 -1.73 17.78
C LYS A 322 -26.90 -0.64 17.84
N SER A 323 -27.05 0.39 17.01
CA SER A 323 -26.12 1.52 16.91
C SER A 323 -26.80 2.84 17.29
N LEU A 324 -25.99 3.82 17.65
CA LEU A 324 -26.43 5.17 18.01
C LEU A 324 -25.55 6.19 17.30
N ASN A 325 -26.19 7.11 16.58
CA ASN A 325 -25.52 8.21 15.90
C ASN A 325 -25.53 9.47 16.79
N ASN A 326 -24.66 10.43 16.49
CA ASN A 326 -24.56 11.72 17.19
C ASN A 326 -24.19 11.61 18.69
N VAL A 327 -23.41 10.59 19.07
CA VAL A 327 -22.87 10.44 20.43
C VAL A 327 -22.00 11.66 20.81
N PRO A 328 -22.16 12.24 22.03
CA PRO A 328 -21.39 13.41 22.44
C PRO A 328 -19.87 13.17 22.47
N VAL A 329 -19.12 13.94 21.68
CA VAL A 329 -17.65 13.87 21.61
C VAL A 329 -17.02 14.73 22.69
N GLY A 330 -15.96 14.24 23.34
CA GLY A 330 -15.21 14.97 24.38
C GLY A 330 -15.92 15.04 25.73
N GLN A 331 -16.83 14.10 26.01
CA GLN A 331 -17.55 13.95 27.27
C GLN A 331 -17.36 12.53 27.81
N VAL A 332 -17.59 12.32 29.10
CA VAL A 332 -17.66 10.97 29.67
C VAL A 332 -19.03 10.38 29.31
N LEU A 333 -19.04 9.09 28.99
CA LEU A 333 -20.25 8.29 28.76
C LEU A 333 -20.35 7.28 29.89
N ASP A 334 -21.40 7.39 30.69
CA ASP A 334 -21.69 6.44 31.76
C ASP A 334 -22.53 5.31 31.18
N VAL A 335 -22.02 4.08 31.31
CA VAL A 335 -22.61 2.88 30.70
C VAL A 335 -22.93 1.89 31.80
N LEU A 336 -24.22 1.73 32.10
CA LEU A 336 -24.73 0.90 33.18
C LEU A 336 -25.40 -0.34 32.58
N THR A 337 -24.75 -1.50 32.76
CA THR A 337 -25.23 -2.80 32.30
C THR A 337 -25.87 -3.61 33.43
N THR A 338 -26.95 -4.32 33.11
CA THR A 338 -27.66 -5.24 34.02
C THR A 338 -28.18 -6.46 33.26
N GLY A 339 -28.39 -7.57 33.97
CA GLY A 339 -28.88 -8.84 33.41
C GLY A 339 -27.77 -9.88 33.22
N GLN A 340 -27.93 -10.78 32.24
CA GLN A 340 -27.01 -11.90 31.96
C GLN A 340 -26.71 -12.05 30.47
N GLY A 341 -25.52 -12.56 30.15
CA GLY A 341 -25.01 -12.74 28.80
C GLY A 341 -23.67 -12.04 28.56
N LEU A 342 -23.10 -12.22 27.36
CA LEU A 342 -21.87 -11.57 26.91
C LEU A 342 -22.16 -10.69 25.68
N GLY A 343 -21.80 -9.40 25.72
CA GLY A 343 -22.05 -8.45 24.64
C GLY A 343 -20.85 -7.56 24.34
N GLN A 344 -20.55 -7.32 23.06
CA GLN A 344 -19.52 -6.38 22.63
C GLN A 344 -20.15 -4.99 22.37
N MET A 345 -19.69 -3.97 23.10
CA MET A 345 -19.92 -2.56 22.78
C MET A 345 -18.71 -1.99 22.03
N GLN A 346 -18.94 -1.08 21.08
CA GLN A 346 -17.90 -0.32 20.39
C GLN A 346 -18.31 1.15 20.26
N VAL A 347 -17.35 2.06 20.36
CA VAL A 347 -17.54 3.50 20.15
C VAL A 347 -16.50 4.00 19.15
N ASN A 348 -16.93 4.30 17.92
CA ASN A 348 -16.06 4.93 16.92
C ASN A 348 -16.03 6.46 17.16
N VAL A 349 -14.84 7.06 17.19
CA VAL A 349 -14.65 8.50 17.40
C VAL A 349 -13.68 9.03 16.33
N GLU A 350 -14.24 9.68 15.32
CA GLU A 350 -13.47 10.28 14.22
C GLU A 350 -13.18 11.76 14.50
N TYR A 351 -11.90 12.14 14.50
CA TYR A 351 -11.47 13.51 14.77
C TYR A 351 -10.21 13.90 14.00
N ASN A 352 -10.13 15.18 13.62
CA ASN A 352 -8.99 15.73 12.90
C ASN A 352 -7.89 16.15 13.88
N ILE A 353 -6.73 15.50 13.81
CA ILE A 353 -5.55 15.85 14.60
C ILE A 353 -4.67 16.83 13.79
N PRO A 354 -4.23 17.97 14.36
CA PRO A 354 -3.33 18.93 13.70
C PRO A 354 -1.88 18.39 13.64
N ILE A 355 -1.67 17.34 12.85
CA ILE A 355 -0.35 16.75 12.61
C ILE A 355 0.39 17.57 11.55
N GLU A 356 1.51 18.18 11.92
CA GLU A 356 2.48 18.76 10.98
C GLU A 356 2.88 17.70 9.93
N LYS A 357 2.52 17.95 8.66
CA LYS A 357 2.83 17.05 7.52
C LYS A 357 4.31 16.61 7.60
N ASN A 358 4.53 15.30 7.71
CA ASN A 358 5.86 14.66 7.72
C ASN A 358 6.76 14.91 8.95
N LYS A 359 6.28 15.44 10.08
CA LYS A 359 7.09 15.66 11.31
C LYS A 359 7.93 14.44 11.73
N HIS A 360 7.32 13.24 11.67
CA HIS A 360 7.98 11.98 12.02
C HIS A 360 8.39 11.12 10.79
N CYS A 361 8.30 11.66 9.57
CA CYS A 361 8.61 10.92 8.35
C CYS A 361 10.08 10.48 8.31
N PRO A 362 10.39 9.17 8.29
CA PRO A 362 11.76 8.66 8.35
C PRO A 362 12.50 8.72 7.00
N PHE A 363 11.83 9.13 5.94
CA PHE A 363 12.37 9.23 4.58
C PHE A 363 12.54 10.68 4.13
N HIS A 364 13.47 10.90 3.20
CA HIS A 364 13.58 12.11 2.40
C HIS A 364 13.09 11.75 0.98
N ILE A 365 12.00 12.37 0.56
CA ILE A 365 11.29 12.04 -0.69
C ILE A 365 11.37 13.27 -1.60
N ILE A 366 11.82 13.07 -2.84
CA ILE A 366 11.96 14.13 -3.86
C ILE A 366 11.19 13.71 -5.12
N PRO A 367 9.93 14.16 -5.28
CA PRO A 367 9.22 14.01 -6.54
C PRO A 367 9.63 15.11 -7.53
N LYS A 368 9.68 14.77 -8.82
CA LYS A 368 9.90 15.70 -9.94
C LYS A 368 9.06 15.26 -11.13
N THR A 369 8.38 16.21 -11.75
CA THR A 369 7.58 16.01 -12.97
C THR A 369 8.17 16.82 -14.12
N THR A 370 8.27 16.21 -15.30
CA THR A 370 8.78 16.85 -16.51
C THR A 370 7.91 16.52 -17.72
N ASN A 371 7.73 17.47 -18.63
CA ASN A 371 7.03 17.22 -19.89
C ASN A 371 7.92 16.42 -20.85
N THR A 372 7.48 15.25 -21.32
CA THR A 372 8.21 14.48 -22.32
C THR A 372 7.85 14.94 -23.73
N LYS A 373 8.88 15.29 -24.52
CA LYS A 373 8.73 15.54 -25.96
C LYS A 373 8.72 14.20 -26.69
N VAL A 374 7.55 13.75 -27.14
CA VAL A 374 7.39 12.52 -27.94
C VAL A 374 6.85 12.87 -29.33
N PRO A 375 7.67 12.76 -30.39
CA PRO A 375 7.19 12.73 -31.77
C PRO A 375 6.47 11.41 -32.08
N VAL A 376 5.62 11.42 -33.11
CA VAL A 376 4.85 10.26 -33.60
C VAL A 376 5.81 9.12 -34.06
N PRO A 377 5.49 7.83 -33.83
CA PRO A 377 6.26 6.72 -34.39
C PRO A 377 6.19 6.73 -35.93
N GLY A 378 7.32 6.83 -36.62
CA GLY A 378 7.32 6.78 -38.09
C GLY A 378 8.49 7.39 -38.87
N ASN A 379 9.61 7.78 -38.24
CA ASN A 379 10.78 8.30 -38.98
C ASN A 379 12.10 7.63 -38.53
N PRO A 380 12.83 6.93 -39.41
CA PRO A 380 13.99 6.11 -39.04
C PRO A 380 15.30 6.90 -39.04
N ASP A 381 15.41 7.94 -38.19
CA ASP A 381 16.65 8.72 -38.06
C ASP A 381 17.20 8.69 -36.62
N ARG A 382 18.24 7.88 -36.41
CA ARG A 382 18.87 7.65 -35.08
C ARG A 382 20.06 8.59 -34.87
N SER A 383 19.86 9.74 -34.21
CA SER A 383 20.82 10.25 -33.20
C SER A 383 20.31 11.49 -32.45
N LYS A 384 20.81 11.68 -31.22
CA LYS A 384 20.65 12.89 -30.37
C LYS A 384 19.19 13.33 -30.07
N PHE A 385 18.44 12.48 -29.36
CA PHE A 385 17.32 12.92 -28.52
C PHE A 385 17.40 12.29 -27.12
N CYS A 386 16.88 13.01 -26.12
CA CYS A 386 16.68 12.57 -24.72
C CYS A 386 17.91 12.38 -23.80
N SER A 387 19.00 13.15 -23.96
CA SER A 387 20.00 13.31 -22.89
C SER A 387 19.65 14.48 -21.95
N SER A 388 19.18 14.19 -20.72
CA SER A 388 19.31 15.03 -19.49
C SER A 388 18.33 14.74 -18.33
N SER A 389 17.23 13.98 -18.50
CA SER A 389 16.23 13.86 -17.40
C SER A 389 15.44 12.55 -17.23
N CYS A 390 15.41 11.64 -18.20
CA CYS A 390 14.68 10.36 -18.08
C CYS A 390 15.50 9.17 -18.61
N GLU A 391 16.74 9.02 -18.12
CA GLU A 391 17.48 7.77 -18.21
C GLU A 391 17.04 6.86 -17.05
N ILE A 392 16.60 5.63 -17.37
CA ILE A 392 16.13 4.65 -16.39
C ILE A 392 17.24 3.60 -16.18
N GLY A 393 17.68 3.41 -14.93
CA GLY A 393 18.32 2.17 -14.50
C GLY A 393 19.85 2.05 -14.56
N CYS A 394 20.61 3.08 -14.92
CA CYS A 394 22.09 2.99 -14.92
C CYS A 394 22.68 3.02 -13.49
N GLN A 395 23.03 1.85 -12.94
CA GLN A 395 24.02 1.77 -11.86
C GLN A 395 25.45 1.92 -12.43
N ASN A 396 26.34 2.55 -11.68
CA ASN A 396 27.74 2.77 -12.09
C ASN A 396 28.61 1.54 -11.80
N ASP A 397 28.55 0.53 -12.67
CA ASP A 397 29.45 -0.63 -12.58
C ASP A 397 30.87 -0.28 -13.01
N ARG A 398 31.66 0.15 -12.02
CA ARG A 398 33.11 -0.01 -12.05
C ARG A 398 33.45 -1.38 -11.46
N ILE A 399 34.24 -2.16 -12.22
CA ILE A 399 35.05 -3.36 -11.89
C ILE A 399 34.63 -4.60 -12.68
N THR A 400 35.15 -4.68 -13.90
CA THR A 400 35.75 -5.90 -14.49
C THR A 400 37.01 -5.48 -15.25
N LYS A 401 38.13 -5.40 -14.53
CA LYS A 401 39.49 -5.38 -15.13
C LYS A 401 40.05 -6.80 -15.09
N GLN A 402 41.09 -7.04 -15.92
CA GLN A 402 41.86 -8.30 -16.04
C GLN A 402 41.13 -9.39 -16.86
N VAL A 403 41.75 -10.08 -17.83
CA VAL A 403 43.08 -9.95 -18.47
C VAL A 403 42.96 -10.17 -19.98
N ILE A 404 43.71 -9.43 -20.79
CA ILE A 404 44.54 -9.96 -21.91
C ILE A 404 45.67 -8.95 -22.14
N VAL A 405 46.88 -9.45 -22.44
CA VAL A 405 48.13 -8.66 -22.36
C VAL A 405 48.44 -7.97 -23.69
N SER A 406 48.85 -6.70 -23.63
CA SER A 406 49.28 -5.93 -24.80
C SER A 406 50.58 -6.46 -25.41
N ILE A 407 50.52 -6.89 -26.67
CA ILE A 407 51.74 -7.06 -27.49
C ILE A 407 52.27 -5.67 -27.89
N ARG A 408 53.56 -5.43 -27.67
CA ARG A 408 54.23 -4.15 -27.95
C ARG A 408 54.57 -4.00 -29.44
N THR A 409 54.43 -2.79 -29.97
CA THR A 409 55.24 -2.31 -31.10
C THR A 409 55.86 -0.96 -30.76
N ILE A 410 57.11 -1.00 -30.28
CA ILE A 410 57.99 0.18 -30.21
C ILE A 410 58.75 0.25 -31.54
N LYS A 411 58.93 1.47 -32.08
CA LYS A 411 59.78 1.70 -33.25
C LYS A 411 61.23 1.34 -32.92
N ILE A 412 61.87 0.53 -33.76
CA ILE A 412 63.32 0.40 -33.83
C ILE A 412 63.78 1.00 -35.17
N MET A 413 64.88 1.73 -35.17
CA MET A 413 65.48 2.35 -36.35
C MET A 413 66.52 1.44 -37.00
N GLN A 414 66.53 1.40 -38.34
CA GLN A 414 67.65 0.96 -39.20
C GLN A 414 68.05 -0.53 -39.04
N GLU A 415 68.40 -1.28 -40.09
CA GLU A 415 69.44 -0.95 -41.08
C GLU A 415 69.19 -1.50 -42.52
N CYS A 416 70.26 -1.79 -43.26
CA CYS A 416 70.43 -1.63 -44.71
C CYS A 416 70.04 -2.79 -45.68
N LYS A 417 69.54 -2.36 -46.86
CA LYS A 417 69.93 -2.79 -48.26
C LYS A 417 69.46 -4.12 -48.89
N LYS A 418 68.97 -3.97 -50.15
CA LYS A 418 69.07 -4.87 -51.35
C LYS A 418 68.24 -6.18 -51.31
N ARG A 419 67.54 -6.65 -52.36
CA ARG A 419 67.39 -6.29 -53.81
C ARG A 419 65.91 -6.53 -54.25
N GLY A 420 65.42 -5.84 -55.29
CA GLY A 420 64.20 -6.22 -56.06
C GLY A 420 64.57 -6.96 -57.37
N PRO A 421 63.84 -6.83 -58.51
CA PRO A 421 62.58 -6.11 -58.82
C PRO A 421 61.63 -6.96 -59.75
N PRO A 422 60.86 -6.41 -60.74
CA PRO A 422 59.93 -5.25 -60.80
C PRO A 422 58.47 -5.72 -60.50
N PHE A 423 57.31 -5.42 -61.14
CA PHE A 423 56.71 -4.60 -62.24
C PHE A 423 55.23 -4.31 -61.80
N SER A 424 54.43 -3.32 -62.24
CA SER A 424 54.67 -1.99 -62.85
C SER A 424 53.37 -1.16 -63.03
N GLU A 425 53.42 0.11 -62.62
CA GLU A 425 52.85 1.29 -63.31
C GLU A 425 51.32 1.60 -63.38
N SER A 426 51.04 2.81 -63.90
CA SER A 426 49.81 3.63 -63.81
C SER A 426 49.53 4.36 -65.15
N THR A 427 48.40 5.03 -65.41
CA THR A 427 48.24 6.51 -65.22
C THR A 427 46.92 7.05 -65.86
N MET A 428 46.43 8.23 -65.38
CA MET A 428 45.72 9.33 -66.12
C MET A 428 44.36 9.01 -66.85
N CYS A 429 43.41 9.93 -67.16
CA CYS A 429 43.40 11.41 -67.25
C CYS A 429 41.96 12.06 -67.31
N LYS A 430 41.86 13.37 -67.02
CA LYS A 430 40.93 14.42 -67.59
C LYS A 430 39.44 14.56 -67.15
N ARG A 431 38.85 15.70 -67.59
CA ARG A 431 37.59 16.37 -67.15
C ARG A 431 36.52 16.41 -68.27
N VAL A 432 35.26 16.76 -67.93
CA VAL A 432 34.46 17.81 -68.65
C VAL A 432 33.32 18.37 -67.75
N LYS A 433 32.65 19.47 -68.16
CA LYS A 433 31.58 20.19 -67.43
C LYS A 433 30.28 20.29 -68.27
N SER A 434 29.13 20.56 -67.62
CA SER A 434 28.00 21.28 -68.23
C SER A 434 27.32 22.22 -67.19
N LYS A 435 26.29 23.00 -67.57
CA LYS A 435 25.81 24.19 -66.83
C LYS A 435 24.28 24.29 -66.66
N GLN A 436 23.92 25.00 -65.59
CA GLN A 436 22.67 25.72 -65.28
C GLN A 436 21.80 26.20 -66.48
N ARG A 437 20.47 26.24 -66.31
CA ARG A 437 19.71 27.48 -65.96
C ARG A 437 18.24 27.20 -65.58
N SER A 438 17.52 28.26 -65.19
CA SER A 438 16.19 28.28 -64.57
C SER A 438 15.24 29.26 -65.28
N THR A 439 13.90 29.12 -65.12
CA THR A 439 12.91 30.24 -64.88
C THR A 439 11.41 29.82 -64.80
N VAL A 440 10.68 30.43 -63.85
CA VAL A 440 9.32 31.05 -63.94
C VAL A 440 8.05 30.25 -64.35
N ARG A 441 7.25 29.84 -63.33
CA ARG A 441 5.90 30.37 -62.94
C ARG A 441 4.78 30.58 -64.02
N LYS A 442 3.66 29.80 -64.00
CA LYS A 442 2.24 30.26 -63.79
C LYS A 442 1.08 29.25 -64.10
N ASN A 443 -0.07 29.49 -63.43
CA ASN A 443 -1.49 29.22 -63.78
C ASN A 443 -2.17 27.82 -63.62
N LYS A 444 -3.50 27.86 -63.40
CA LYS A 444 -4.50 26.75 -63.30
C LYS A 444 -5.25 26.55 -64.65
N PRO A 445 -6.06 25.48 -64.82
CA PRO A 445 -7.50 25.44 -64.42
C PRO A 445 -7.83 24.12 -63.63
N THR A 446 -8.90 23.87 -62.83
CA THR A 446 -10.38 24.01 -62.93
C THR A 446 -11.01 23.28 -64.13
N ASP A 447 -12.03 22.41 -64.06
CA ASP A 447 -12.68 21.60 -63.00
C ASP A 447 -13.14 20.27 -63.70
N VAL A 448 -13.65 19.22 -63.07
CA VAL A 448 -15.07 19.00 -62.65
C VAL A 448 -15.16 17.61 -61.96
N VAL A 449 -16.19 17.42 -61.13
CA VAL A 449 -16.39 16.27 -60.23
C VAL A 449 -17.25 15.16 -60.86
N LEU A 450 -17.05 13.87 -60.47
CA LEU A 450 -18.08 12.95 -59.93
C LEU A 450 -17.66 11.45 -59.88
N LYS A 451 -17.57 10.92 -58.63
CA LYS A 451 -18.01 9.57 -58.15
C LYS A 451 -17.53 8.29 -58.91
N ARG A 452 -17.23 7.15 -58.26
CA ARG A 452 -17.24 6.71 -56.85
C ARG A 452 -16.42 5.41 -56.76
N LYS A 453 -15.52 5.27 -55.77
CA LYS A 453 -15.12 3.96 -55.21
C LYS A 453 -14.92 4.10 -53.70
N HIS A 454 -15.31 3.08 -52.95
CA HIS A 454 -15.17 3.08 -51.49
C HIS A 454 -13.69 3.08 -51.09
N ARG A 455 -13.38 3.77 -49.99
CA ARG A 455 -12.16 3.57 -49.20
C ARG A 455 -12.57 3.34 -47.76
N ASN A 456 -11.88 2.41 -47.10
CA ASN A 456 -12.09 2.11 -45.69
C ASN A 456 -11.74 3.33 -44.84
N VAL A 457 -12.53 3.57 -43.79
CA VAL A 457 -12.20 4.61 -42.80
C VAL A 457 -11.10 4.06 -41.90
N HIS A 458 -9.85 4.37 -42.24
CA HIS A 458 -8.78 4.39 -41.25
C HIS A 458 -8.96 5.65 -40.41
N ASP A 459 -9.40 5.46 -39.16
CA ASP A 459 -9.63 6.55 -38.21
C ASP A 459 -8.29 7.07 -37.66
N ASN A 460 -7.59 7.84 -38.49
CA ASN A 460 -6.29 8.46 -38.19
C ASN A 460 -6.44 9.68 -37.25
N GLN A 461 -7.12 9.51 -36.11
CA GLN A 461 -7.14 10.49 -35.03
C GLN A 461 -5.89 10.37 -34.17
N ALA A 462 -4.74 10.72 -34.77
CA ALA A 462 -3.47 10.90 -34.07
C ALA A 462 -3.48 12.20 -33.24
N ILE A 463 -4.41 12.31 -32.29
CA ILE A 463 -4.36 13.34 -31.24
C ILE A 463 -3.06 13.12 -30.48
N SER A 464 -2.21 14.14 -30.44
CA SER A 464 -0.92 14.08 -29.74
C SER A 464 -1.16 13.95 -28.24
N LYS A 465 -1.16 12.71 -27.73
CA LYS A 465 -1.31 12.43 -26.30
C LYS A 465 -0.17 13.11 -25.55
N LYS A 466 -0.50 14.09 -24.70
CA LYS A 466 0.49 14.71 -23.81
C LYS A 466 1.07 13.61 -22.94
N SER A 467 2.38 13.69 -22.72
CA SER A 467 3.11 12.74 -21.89
C SER A 467 3.99 13.49 -20.89
N ILE A 468 4.09 12.92 -19.69
CA ILE A 468 4.94 13.41 -18.61
C ILE A 468 5.84 12.27 -18.14
N CYS A 469 7.03 12.61 -17.65
CA CYS A 469 7.94 11.72 -16.95
C CYS A 469 7.93 12.10 -15.47
N ILE A 470 7.55 11.13 -14.63
CA ILE A 470 7.44 11.26 -13.18
C ILE A 470 8.66 10.53 -12.58
N ASN A 471 9.47 11.26 -11.82
CA ASN A 471 10.67 10.75 -11.15
C ASN A 471 10.52 10.97 -9.63
N ILE A 472 10.62 9.91 -8.83
CA ILE A 472 10.43 9.94 -7.38
C ILE A 472 11.63 9.27 -6.72
N CYS A 473 12.48 10.06 -6.07
CA CYS A 473 13.62 9.57 -5.32
C CYS A 473 13.31 9.47 -3.81
N LEU A 474 13.64 8.34 -3.20
CA LEU A 474 13.54 8.09 -1.76
C LEU A 474 14.93 7.81 -1.16
N GLN A 475 15.13 8.23 0.09
CA GLN A 475 16.32 7.93 0.90
C GLN A 475 15.93 7.88 2.38
N LYS A 476 16.47 6.94 3.16
CA LYS A 476 16.22 6.88 4.61
C LYS A 476 17.05 7.95 5.36
N LYS A 477 16.41 8.74 6.24
CA LYS A 477 17.07 9.81 7.03
C LYS A 477 17.99 9.27 8.14
N LYS A 478 17.56 8.20 8.83
CA LYS A 478 18.35 7.55 9.89
C LYS A 478 19.19 6.42 9.32
N ALA A 479 20.33 6.13 9.96
CA ALA A 479 21.29 5.10 9.55
C ALA A 479 20.69 3.68 9.40
N GLY A 480 21.41 2.82 8.68
CA GLY A 480 20.94 1.48 8.30
C GLY A 480 19.88 1.53 7.20
N GLU A 481 19.14 0.43 7.01
CA GLU A 481 18.13 0.32 5.95
C GLU A 481 16.70 0.30 6.53
N SER A 482 15.68 0.53 5.71
CA SER A 482 14.29 0.28 6.11
C SER A 482 13.95 -1.21 5.99
N GLY A 483 12.96 -1.67 6.73
CA GLY A 483 12.27 -2.90 6.37
C GLY A 483 11.41 -2.74 5.11
N PRO A 484 10.65 -3.79 4.73
CA PRO A 484 9.77 -3.76 3.57
C PRO A 484 8.78 -2.59 3.62
N THR A 485 8.77 -1.79 2.55
CA THR A 485 8.12 -0.47 2.50
C THR A 485 7.29 -0.35 1.24
N GLU A 486 6.03 0.05 1.36
CA GLU A 486 5.12 0.29 0.23
C GLU A 486 5.01 1.79 -0.04
N VAL A 487 5.30 2.19 -1.27
CA VAL A 487 5.10 3.54 -1.78
C VAL A 487 3.85 3.52 -2.67
N GLN A 488 2.84 4.28 -2.28
CA GLN A 488 1.58 4.44 -3.01
C GLN A 488 1.61 5.80 -3.70
N ILE A 489 1.61 5.80 -5.03
CA ILE A 489 1.68 6.99 -5.88
C ILE A 489 0.30 7.15 -6.52
N GLU A 490 -0.47 8.10 -6.03
CA GLU A 490 -1.69 8.56 -6.68
C GLU A 490 -1.33 9.26 -8.00
N MET A 491 -2.04 8.95 -9.08
CA MET A 491 -1.80 9.58 -10.38
C MET A 491 -2.36 11.00 -10.43
N LEU A 492 -1.73 11.88 -11.22
CA LEU A 492 -2.35 13.16 -11.59
C LEU A 492 -3.62 12.89 -12.41
N THR A 493 -4.72 13.58 -12.08
CA THR A 493 -6.04 13.35 -12.68
C THR A 493 -5.97 13.30 -14.21
N GLY A 494 -6.52 12.24 -14.81
CA GLY A 494 -6.53 12.03 -16.25
C GLY A 494 -5.22 11.51 -16.86
N TYR A 495 -4.18 11.23 -16.06
CA TYR A 495 -2.94 10.57 -16.49
C TYR A 495 -2.86 9.12 -16.03
N GLN A 496 -2.45 8.21 -16.92
CA GLN A 496 -2.20 6.80 -16.60
C GLN A 496 -0.75 6.41 -16.90
N PRO A 497 -0.09 5.59 -16.06
CA PRO A 497 1.29 5.17 -16.24
C PRO A 497 1.44 4.22 -17.45
N VAL A 498 2.57 4.29 -18.14
CA VAL A 498 2.88 3.39 -19.26
C VAL A 498 3.21 2.00 -18.73
N ALA A 499 2.45 0.98 -19.16
CA ALA A 499 2.62 -0.41 -18.72
C ALA A 499 4.05 -0.95 -18.89
N GLU A 500 4.71 -0.63 -20.02
CA GLU A 500 6.12 -0.98 -20.26
C GLU A 500 7.07 -0.52 -19.15
N ASP A 501 6.80 0.64 -18.54
CA ASP A 501 7.67 1.22 -17.53
C ASP A 501 7.39 0.62 -16.14
N ILE A 502 6.17 0.15 -15.89
CA ILE A 502 5.83 -0.64 -14.70
C ILE A 502 6.55 -2.00 -14.76
N VAL A 503 6.62 -2.65 -15.93
CA VAL A 503 7.40 -3.89 -16.10
C VAL A 503 8.90 -3.65 -15.83
N LYS A 504 9.46 -2.52 -16.30
CA LYS A 504 10.86 -2.13 -15.99
C LYS A 504 11.09 -1.86 -14.50
N ILE A 505 10.11 -1.28 -13.79
CA ILE A 505 10.19 -1.08 -12.33
C ILE A 505 10.14 -2.42 -11.58
N ASN A 506 9.35 -3.39 -12.02
CA ASN A 506 9.35 -4.75 -11.45
C ASN A 506 10.70 -5.49 -11.63
N GLY A 507 11.54 -5.07 -12.59
CA GLY A 507 12.90 -5.60 -12.79
C GLY A 507 14.00 -4.94 -11.95
N MET A 508 13.67 -4.02 -11.04
CA MET A 508 14.67 -3.34 -10.20
C MET A 508 14.99 -4.16 -8.94
N LEU A 509 16.28 -4.37 -8.64
CA LEU A 509 16.77 -5.15 -7.48
C LEU A 509 16.16 -4.74 -6.12
N ASP A 510 15.90 -3.44 -5.92
CA ASP A 510 15.33 -2.90 -4.68
C ASP A 510 13.79 -3.09 -4.60
N VAL A 511 13.12 -3.53 -5.68
CA VAL A 511 11.65 -3.58 -5.81
C VAL A 511 11.15 -5.03 -5.80
N LYS A 512 10.25 -5.36 -4.88
CA LYS A 512 9.57 -6.68 -4.82
C LYS A 512 8.37 -6.77 -5.76
N GLN A 513 7.63 -5.67 -5.94
CA GLN A 513 6.48 -5.61 -6.84
C GLN A 513 6.11 -4.16 -7.19
N ALA A 514 5.66 -3.91 -8.41
CA ALA A 514 4.98 -2.68 -8.82
C ALA A 514 3.68 -3.01 -9.57
N VAL A 515 2.55 -2.52 -9.07
CA VAL A 515 1.21 -2.77 -9.62
C VAL A 515 0.43 -1.47 -9.70
N TYR A 516 -0.08 -1.14 -10.89
CA TYR A 516 -1.05 -0.07 -11.07
C TYR A 516 -2.48 -0.59 -10.88
N ASP A 517 -3.32 0.20 -10.21
CA ASP A 517 -4.71 -0.12 -9.94
C ASP A 517 -5.63 0.86 -10.68
N ASN A 518 -6.22 0.40 -11.78
CA ASN A 518 -7.11 1.21 -12.62
C ASN A 518 -8.37 1.70 -11.89
N PHE A 519 -8.77 1.10 -10.76
CA PHE A 519 -9.97 1.49 -10.02
C PHE A 519 -9.69 2.57 -8.97
N THR A 520 -8.46 2.66 -8.46
CA THR A 520 -8.07 3.68 -7.47
C THR A 520 -7.15 4.74 -8.05
N GLU A 521 -6.73 4.61 -9.31
CA GLU A 521 -5.68 5.42 -9.97
C GLU A 521 -4.37 5.52 -9.17
N VAL A 522 -3.98 4.44 -8.48
CA VAL A 522 -2.74 4.38 -7.66
C VAL A 522 -1.76 3.37 -8.25
N LEU A 523 -0.52 3.80 -8.48
CA LEU A 523 0.63 2.93 -8.68
C LEU A 523 1.24 2.57 -7.32
N ARG A 524 1.16 1.30 -6.93
CA ARG A 524 1.70 0.76 -5.67
C ARG A 524 3.02 0.05 -5.94
N VAL A 525 4.10 0.49 -5.30
CA VAL A 525 5.45 -0.07 -5.45
C VAL A 525 5.98 -0.51 -4.09
N GLN A 526 6.34 -1.78 -3.97
CA GLN A 526 6.85 -2.39 -2.74
C GLN A 526 8.36 -2.61 -2.85
N PHE A 527 9.11 -2.09 -1.88
CA PHE A 527 10.57 -2.20 -1.80
C PHE A 527 11.02 -3.30 -0.84
N THR A 528 12.16 -3.94 -1.13
CA THR A 528 12.86 -4.89 -0.24
C THR A 528 13.35 -4.15 1.01
N SER A 529 14.20 -3.15 0.80
CA SER A 529 14.69 -2.17 1.78
C SER A 529 14.90 -0.83 1.07
N ILE A 530 14.99 0.26 1.83
CA ILE A 530 15.44 1.58 1.36
C ILE A 530 16.63 2.00 2.21
N SER A 531 17.77 2.16 1.58
CA SER A 531 19.02 2.47 2.26
C SER A 531 19.12 3.93 2.71
N CYS A 532 19.97 4.23 3.68
CA CYS A 532 20.42 5.59 3.96
C CYS A 532 21.60 6.02 3.07
N LYS A 533 22.36 5.05 2.53
CA LYS A 533 23.63 5.30 1.80
C LYS A 533 23.43 5.64 0.32
N LYS A 534 22.43 5.05 -0.33
CA LYS A 534 22.04 5.28 -1.73
C LYS A 534 20.67 5.96 -1.78
N LYS A 535 20.40 6.70 -2.86
CA LYS A 535 19.05 7.18 -3.21
C LYS A 535 18.43 6.19 -4.18
N THR A 536 17.28 5.64 -3.85
CA THR A 536 16.53 4.74 -4.73
C THR A 536 15.48 5.57 -5.45
N CYS A 537 15.52 5.63 -6.79
CA CYS A 537 14.66 6.50 -7.59
C CYS A 537 13.83 5.69 -8.58
N LEU A 538 12.51 5.88 -8.54
CA LEU A 538 11.58 5.39 -9.55
C LEU A 538 11.48 6.42 -10.67
N THR A 539 11.36 6.00 -11.92
CA THR A 539 11.06 6.89 -13.05
C THR A 539 10.21 6.17 -14.08
N PHE A 540 9.07 6.76 -14.45
CA PHE A 540 8.13 6.21 -15.42
C PHE A 540 7.43 7.32 -16.22
N ARG A 541 7.00 6.98 -17.44
CA ARG A 541 6.14 7.85 -18.25
C ARG A 541 4.68 7.67 -17.84
N ALA A 542 3.91 8.75 -17.92
CA ALA A 542 2.45 8.73 -17.88
C ALA A 542 1.88 9.47 -19.09
N LEU A 543 0.77 8.96 -19.62
CA LEU A 543 0.07 9.48 -20.80
C LEU A 543 -1.28 10.06 -20.38
N THR A 544 -1.74 11.11 -21.05
CA THR A 544 -3.14 11.55 -20.91
C THR A 544 -4.09 10.48 -21.42
N SER A 545 -4.95 10.01 -20.52
CA SER A 545 -6.16 9.24 -20.83
C SER A 545 -7.28 10.21 -21.24
N GLU A 546 -7.48 11.28 -20.46
CA GLU A 546 -8.53 12.27 -20.65
C GLU A 546 -8.00 13.72 -20.70
N SER A 547 -8.77 14.64 -21.28
CA SER A 547 -8.39 16.05 -21.44
C SER A 547 -8.82 16.89 -20.23
N VAL A 548 -8.02 16.89 -19.17
CA VAL A 548 -8.28 17.67 -17.94
C VAL A 548 -7.91 19.14 -18.14
N SER A 549 -8.79 20.06 -17.71
CA SER A 549 -8.65 21.51 -17.92
C SER A 549 -7.79 22.23 -16.88
N ARG A 550 -7.64 21.65 -15.68
CA ARG A 550 -6.80 22.14 -14.58
C ARG A 550 -6.23 20.94 -13.83
N LEU A 551 -4.91 20.84 -13.72
CA LEU A 551 -4.25 19.76 -12.98
C LEU A 551 -4.07 20.16 -11.51
N MET A 552 -4.55 19.30 -10.61
CA MET A 552 -4.29 19.39 -9.18
C MET A 552 -3.01 18.61 -8.81
N PRO A 553 -2.33 18.93 -7.69
CA PRO A 553 -1.29 18.05 -7.17
C PRO A 553 -1.89 16.72 -6.70
N ALA A 554 -1.12 15.64 -6.84
CA ALA A 554 -1.48 14.29 -6.37
C ALA A 554 -0.52 13.84 -5.25
N ILE A 555 -0.88 12.78 -4.53
CA ILE A 555 -0.22 12.41 -3.27
C ILE A 555 0.68 11.16 -3.42
N ILE A 556 1.90 11.24 -2.86
CA ILE A 556 2.77 10.09 -2.62
C ILE A 556 2.72 9.73 -1.14
N GLN A 557 2.21 8.55 -0.81
CA GLN A 557 2.18 8.01 0.55
C GLN A 557 3.24 6.92 0.71
N VAL A 558 3.97 6.91 1.82
CA VAL A 558 4.93 5.85 2.16
C VAL A 558 4.50 5.15 3.44
N LYS A 559 4.29 3.84 3.37
CA LYS A 559 3.77 2.97 4.44
C LYS A 559 4.78 1.86 4.73
N LYS A 560 4.95 1.47 6.00
CA LYS A 560 5.61 0.20 6.32
C LYS A 560 4.62 -0.93 5.99
N ILE A 561 5.09 -2.03 5.38
CA ILE A 561 4.22 -3.19 5.16
C ILE A 561 3.81 -3.75 6.54
N GLY A 562 2.50 -3.94 6.73
CA GLY A 562 1.89 -4.36 8.01
C GLY A 562 1.42 -3.23 8.93
N THR A 563 1.44 -1.97 8.50
CA THR A 563 0.85 -0.84 9.25
C THR A 563 -0.17 -0.08 8.41
N ALA A 564 -1.34 0.26 8.99
CA ALA A 564 -2.37 1.05 8.29
C ALA A 564 -1.92 2.50 8.00
N ALA A 565 -1.24 3.14 8.96
CA ALA A 565 -0.85 4.54 8.89
C ALA A 565 0.32 4.81 7.93
N SER A 566 0.22 5.90 7.16
CA SER A 566 1.32 6.46 6.36
C SER A 566 2.41 7.04 7.25
N GLN A 567 3.66 6.65 7.02
CA GLN A 567 4.84 7.24 7.66
C GLN A 567 5.21 8.59 7.05
N CYS A 568 4.95 8.76 5.75
CA CYS A 568 5.14 10.00 5.01
C CYS A 568 3.99 10.22 4.03
N VAL A 569 3.65 11.49 3.78
CA VAL A 569 2.63 11.93 2.81
C VAL A 569 3.17 13.20 2.15
N VAL A 570 3.57 13.10 0.87
CA VAL A 570 4.22 14.18 0.12
C VAL A 570 3.45 14.47 -1.14
N ASP A 571 3.03 15.73 -1.30
CA ASP A 571 2.29 16.20 -2.47
C ASP A 571 3.27 16.40 -3.64
N TYR A 572 2.88 16.02 -4.87
CA TYR A 572 3.65 16.31 -6.08
C TYR A 572 2.79 17.00 -7.14
N TYR A 573 3.43 17.92 -7.87
CA TYR A 573 2.75 18.89 -8.71
C TYR A 573 2.84 18.53 -10.20
N PRO A 574 1.86 18.96 -11.02
CA PRO A 574 2.01 18.96 -12.46
C PRO A 574 3.20 19.85 -12.90
N PRO A 575 3.78 19.62 -14.10
CA PRO A 575 4.92 20.40 -14.57
C PRO A 575 4.54 21.88 -14.74
N VAL A 576 5.41 22.76 -14.21
CA VAL A 576 5.25 24.20 -13.86
C VAL A 576 4.62 25.13 -14.93
N LYS A 577 4.41 24.67 -16.17
CA LYS A 577 3.75 25.45 -17.24
C LYS A 577 2.23 25.30 -17.29
N GLU A 578 1.63 24.42 -16.50
CA GLU A 578 0.18 24.21 -16.48
C GLU A 578 -0.40 24.72 -15.15
N VAL A 579 -1.55 25.41 -15.23
CA VAL A 579 -1.97 26.40 -14.23
C VAL A 579 -2.34 25.76 -12.89
N SER A 580 -1.46 25.92 -11.90
CA SER A 580 -1.74 25.58 -10.50
C SER A 580 -2.61 26.63 -9.82
N LEU A 581 -3.44 26.19 -8.87
CA LEU A 581 -4.15 27.09 -7.97
C LEU A 581 -3.15 27.77 -7.04
N GLN A 582 -3.08 29.10 -7.08
CA GLN A 582 -2.28 29.89 -6.14
C GLN A 582 -3.09 30.11 -4.86
N MET A 583 -2.47 29.86 -3.71
CA MET A 583 -3.06 30.01 -2.39
C MET A 583 -2.33 31.12 -1.64
N PHE A 584 -3.07 32.13 -1.17
CA PHE A 584 -2.53 33.17 -0.30
C PHE A 584 -2.86 32.82 1.16
N CYS A 585 -1.86 32.85 2.03
CA CYS A 585 -2.02 32.67 3.47
C CYS A 585 -1.40 33.89 4.15
N SER A 586 -2.18 34.61 4.96
CA SER A 586 -1.71 35.82 5.64
C SER A 586 -0.61 35.52 6.66
N ASN A 587 0.44 36.35 6.68
CA ASN A 587 1.60 36.20 7.56
C ASN A 587 1.24 36.12 9.06
N PHE A 588 1.96 35.26 9.79
CA PHE A 588 1.52 34.66 11.06
C PHE A 588 1.49 35.58 12.31
N ASN A 589 1.90 36.84 12.20
CA ASN A 589 2.25 37.66 13.38
C ASN A 589 1.09 38.37 14.08
N ASN A 590 -0.13 38.41 13.53
CA ASN A 590 -1.28 39.08 14.19
C ASN A 590 -2.61 38.32 14.01
N SER A 591 -3.25 38.03 15.15
CA SER A 591 -4.65 37.63 15.41
C SER A 591 -5.38 36.62 14.52
N ASN A 592 -5.33 36.72 13.19
CA ASN A 592 -6.10 35.92 12.23
C ASN A 592 -5.43 34.57 11.90
N LYS A 593 -5.38 33.67 12.88
CA LYS A 593 -4.80 32.32 12.70
C LYS A 593 -5.58 31.51 11.64
N GLY A 594 -4.88 31.08 10.58
CA GLY A 594 -5.26 29.92 9.77
C GLY A 594 -6.13 30.13 8.53
N GLN A 595 -6.48 31.36 8.15
CA GLN A 595 -7.28 31.59 6.93
C GLN A 595 -6.43 31.74 5.66
N CYS A 596 -6.06 30.62 5.06
CA CYS A 596 -5.60 30.61 3.65
C CYS A 596 -6.80 30.78 2.70
N LYS A 597 -6.63 31.55 1.63
CA LYS A 597 -7.63 31.75 0.57
C LYS A 597 -7.05 31.33 -0.78
N CYS A 598 -7.71 30.37 -1.43
CA CYS A 598 -7.41 29.99 -2.81
C CYS A 598 -7.87 31.11 -3.74
N LEU A 599 -6.95 31.66 -4.54
CA LEU A 599 -7.25 32.72 -5.50
C LEU A 599 -7.15 32.14 -6.91
N SER A 600 -8.27 32.18 -7.63
CA SER A 600 -8.37 31.65 -9.00
C SER A 600 -9.14 32.64 -9.89
N GLY A 601 -8.47 33.12 -10.92
CA GLY A 601 -9.02 34.10 -11.86
C GLY A 601 -7.93 34.71 -12.73
N LEU A 602 -8.33 35.63 -13.61
CA LEU A 602 -7.41 36.54 -14.28
C LEU A 602 -7.08 37.69 -13.32
N CYS A 603 -5.84 38.19 -13.36
CA CYS A 603 -5.44 39.37 -12.58
C CYS A 603 -6.33 40.57 -12.91
N SER A 604 -6.76 41.31 -11.90
CA SER A 604 -7.61 42.50 -12.06
C SER A 604 -6.90 43.55 -12.91
N LYS A 605 -7.49 43.91 -14.05
CA LYS A 605 -6.98 44.98 -14.90
C LYS A 605 -7.22 46.33 -14.23
N CYS A 606 -6.16 47.09 -13.97
CA CYS A 606 -6.28 48.51 -13.66
C CYS A 606 -6.92 49.21 -14.86
N LYS A 607 -8.07 49.86 -14.66
CA LYS A 607 -8.65 50.77 -15.65
C LYS A 607 -8.08 52.17 -15.39
N PRO A 608 -7.26 52.75 -16.28
CA PRO A 608 -6.98 54.18 -16.20
C PRO A 608 -8.30 54.93 -16.42
N VAL A 609 -8.55 55.97 -15.62
CA VAL A 609 -9.72 56.82 -15.79
C VAL A 609 -9.36 57.94 -16.76
N THR A 610 -9.77 57.79 -18.02
CA THR A 610 -10.00 58.92 -18.92
C THR A 610 -11.27 59.64 -18.49
N GLU A 611 -11.26 60.97 -18.51
CA GLU A 611 -12.34 61.81 -17.95
C GLU A 611 -13.69 61.61 -18.68
N SER A 612 -13.67 61.07 -19.89
CA SER A 612 -14.84 60.70 -20.70
C SER A 612 -15.61 59.47 -20.20
N ASP A 613 -14.96 58.54 -19.49
CA ASP A 613 -15.45 57.16 -19.34
C ASP A 613 -16.10 56.86 -17.98
N ALA A 614 -15.98 57.77 -17.01
CA ALA A 614 -16.35 57.56 -15.61
C ALA A 614 -17.43 58.54 -15.11
N THR A 615 -18.59 58.55 -15.77
CA THR A 615 -19.75 59.34 -15.32
C THR A 615 -20.19 58.98 -13.90
N LEU A 616 -20.65 59.97 -13.12
CA LEU A 616 -21.02 59.79 -11.71
C LEU A 616 -22.04 58.66 -11.47
N SER A 617 -22.93 58.41 -12.43
CA SER A 617 -23.88 57.29 -12.41
C SER A 617 -23.19 55.93 -12.48
N THR A 618 -22.25 55.72 -13.41
CA THR A 618 -21.54 54.43 -13.54
C THR A 618 -20.67 54.12 -12.32
N VAL A 619 -20.04 55.13 -11.72
CA VAL A 619 -19.29 54.97 -10.46
C VAL A 619 -20.22 54.62 -9.29
N LYS A 620 -21.38 55.30 -9.16
CA LYS A 620 -22.40 54.96 -8.16
C LYS A 620 -22.89 53.52 -8.34
N ASP A 621 -23.19 53.10 -9.57
CA ASP A 621 -23.62 51.74 -9.89
C ASP A 621 -22.60 50.67 -9.47
N LEU A 622 -21.31 50.91 -9.71
CA LEU A 622 -20.23 50.01 -9.32
C LEU A 622 -20.11 49.91 -7.79
N VAL A 623 -20.21 51.02 -7.06
CA VAL A 623 -20.23 51.03 -5.58
C VAL A 623 -21.49 50.34 -5.02
N CYS A 624 -22.64 50.52 -5.67
CA CYS A 624 -23.89 49.85 -5.32
C CYS A 624 -23.88 48.34 -5.59
N LYS A 625 -23.03 47.87 -6.53
CA LYS A 625 -22.82 46.44 -6.84
C LYS A 625 -21.66 45.79 -6.05
N SER A 626 -20.73 46.57 -5.50
CA SER A 626 -19.60 46.05 -4.71
C SER A 626 -20.00 45.68 -3.27
N LYS A 627 -19.28 44.74 -2.64
CA LYS A 627 -19.47 44.42 -1.20
C LYS A 627 -18.86 45.48 -0.27
N ILE A 628 -17.73 46.05 -0.68
CA ILE A 628 -16.93 47.05 0.04
C ILE A 628 -16.47 48.09 -0.99
N ALA A 629 -16.34 49.36 -0.60
CA ALA A 629 -15.77 50.41 -1.43
C ALA A 629 -14.99 51.41 -0.56
N TYR A 630 -13.72 51.66 -0.92
CA TYR A 630 -12.80 52.52 -0.18
C TYR A 630 -11.91 53.33 -1.12
N LYS A 631 -11.41 54.46 -0.64
CA LYS A 631 -10.31 55.22 -1.23
C LYS A 631 -9.03 54.91 -0.46
N LEU A 632 -8.02 54.39 -1.13
CA LEU A 632 -6.72 54.05 -0.55
C LEU A 632 -5.64 55.05 -0.99
N GLN A 633 -4.65 55.26 -0.11
CA GLN A 633 -3.34 55.77 -0.44
C GLN A 633 -2.33 54.63 -0.23
N PHE A 634 -1.53 54.31 -1.25
CA PHE A 634 -0.51 53.28 -1.12
C PHE A 634 0.70 53.85 -0.39
N ASN A 635 1.20 53.12 0.61
CA ASN A 635 2.33 53.50 1.45
C ASN A 635 3.61 52.78 0.99
N ASN A 636 3.51 51.47 0.76
CA ASN A 636 4.62 50.57 0.45
C ASN A 636 4.13 49.36 -0.36
N VAL A 637 5.04 48.69 -1.07
CA VAL A 637 4.75 47.45 -1.82
C VAL A 637 5.86 46.43 -1.57
N THR A 638 5.51 45.30 -0.98
CA THR A 638 6.43 44.20 -0.63
C THR A 638 6.16 42.98 -1.50
N ASN A 639 7.17 42.53 -2.24
CA ASN A 639 7.08 41.30 -3.03
C ASN A 639 7.50 40.10 -2.18
N VAL A 640 6.60 39.12 -2.02
CA VAL A 640 6.77 37.92 -1.20
C VAL A 640 6.45 36.70 -2.06
N GLU A 641 7.48 35.94 -2.43
CA GLU A 641 7.41 34.81 -3.37
C GLU A 641 6.72 35.17 -4.70
N ASN A 642 5.49 34.70 -4.93
CA ASN A 642 4.67 34.96 -6.13
C ASN A 642 3.70 36.15 -5.95
N TRP A 643 3.69 36.80 -4.79
CA TRP A 643 2.71 37.82 -4.41
C TRP A 643 3.33 39.21 -4.29
N SER A 644 2.52 40.24 -4.55
CA SER A 644 2.82 41.63 -4.20
C SER A 644 1.82 42.07 -3.14
N GLU A 645 2.26 42.19 -1.89
CA GLU A 645 1.50 42.80 -0.81
C GLU A 645 1.60 44.33 -0.93
N ILE A 646 0.50 45.04 -0.69
CA ILE A 646 0.42 46.51 -0.82
C ILE A 646 -0.08 47.07 0.52
N ASP A 647 0.82 47.70 1.26
CA ASP A 647 0.46 48.47 2.46
C ASP A 647 -0.23 49.75 2.04
N ALA A 648 -1.44 49.99 2.56
CA ALA A 648 -2.24 51.15 2.18
C ALA A 648 -2.98 51.76 3.38
N THR A 649 -3.00 53.09 3.44
CA THR A 649 -3.86 53.85 4.34
C THR A 649 -5.24 54.05 3.72
N VAL A 650 -6.30 53.93 4.54
CA VAL A 650 -7.68 54.19 4.11
C VAL A 650 -7.99 55.68 4.30
N ILE A 651 -8.17 56.40 3.19
CA ILE A 651 -8.52 57.83 3.20
C ILE A 651 -10.03 58.01 3.43
N ALA A 652 -10.86 57.15 2.81
CA ALA A 652 -12.31 57.21 2.91
C ALA A 652 -12.95 55.83 2.74
N LEU A 653 -14.04 55.58 3.46
CA LEU A 653 -14.89 54.40 3.35
C LEU A 653 -16.23 54.80 2.76
N ASN A 654 -16.47 54.44 1.49
CA ASN A 654 -17.69 54.75 0.77
C ASN A 654 -18.75 53.63 0.90
N ARG A 655 -18.32 52.42 1.24
CA ARG A 655 -19.21 51.29 1.61
C ARG A 655 -18.48 50.28 2.49
N THR A 656 -19.08 49.93 3.63
CA THR A 656 -18.60 48.91 4.57
C THR A 656 -19.25 47.54 4.31
N GLY A 657 -18.49 46.47 4.54
CA GLY A 657 -18.94 45.08 4.48
C GLY A 657 -17.97 44.16 5.24
N LYS A 658 -18.29 42.86 5.33
CA LYS A 658 -17.39 41.80 5.84
C LYS A 658 -16.48 41.26 4.73
#